data_AF-A0A6P8CUQ5-F1
#
_entry.id   AF-A0A6P8CUQ5-F1
#
_cell.length_a   1.000
_cell.length_b   1.000
_cell.length_c   1.000
_cell.angle_alpha   90.00
_cell.angle_beta   90.00
_cell.angle_gamma   90.00
#
_symmetry.space_group_name_H-M   'P 1'
#
loop_
_entity.id
_entity.type
_entity.pdbx_description
1 polymer ?
#
loop_
_entity_poly.entity_id
_entity_poly.type
_entity_poly.pdbx_seq_one_letter_code
_entity_poly.pdbx_strand_id
1 'polypeptide(L)'
;MGFVFSKKVEGVVEGAEGSRRRRPAAVAINSEPNSVLSKKVEGVVEGAEGSRRRRPAAVAINSEPNSVLSKKVEGVVEGAEGSRRRRPAAVAINSEPNSVLSKKVEGVVEGAEGSRRRRPAAVAINSEPNSVLSKKVEGVVEGAEGSRRRRPAAVAINSEPNSVLSKKVEGVVEGAEGSRRRRPAAVAINSEPNSVLSKKVEGVVEGAEGSRRRRPAAVAINSEPNSVLSKKVEGVVEGAEGSRRRRPAAVAINSEPNSVLSKKVEGVVELNDIVFSWSIEDISNGNLYKNQVCEIPERFPSVENYLGSFVYPLLEETRAEIYSGMEGISTLPYARVMRFEECKPYGKNFFEVKVDSWRNRSSKRGKEPYKMLPGDVLILTDSVPKTVSDLQRMGRIWPFASVTKISDDKSEGDFALVDFKVVTGKKMGDINLKERQLFAISLCVNLTTNIRIWTALHLSRNWNVLKEVLCTHSSGEEECSLCTVQSDDFCRENLKGKLLNDLNESQAEAILTCLRKIRCQRKPVLELIWGPPGTGKTKATAIMLLNLLRMKCRTVVCAPTNVAVTEIASRVVHLMRGSASLGDVLLFGNKERLKVEGLEVEDICLHNRVKRITECTAPTTGWKYCISSAITFLSDPLLQYNIPSGEKLCERKSLLEFLRERFLDIVKPLKRCFYTLCTQIHASYVPKHIVHKITELLGHLESFSDLLSGENLVFFSQRLGEAFSCQSKDKCLAGALTGPLSMLYLKRSECLAALKSVQDSLNRWEIPSFKSEYKIKEFCFQSASLIFCTVSTTFKLHSLDMKPPQLLVIDEAAQLKECESVIPLQLLGLRHAILIGDECQLPAVVKSDVSKEARFGRSLFERLSSLGKLKHPLNVQYRMHPSISCFPNQTFYDGQIRDGPKVTHESYSKQYLPGLMFGSFSFINVSEGREEREVNGSSLRNPVEADVAAQILRNLYEAWSLSLKENLSVGIISPYAAQVGAISERLGKKYEYSDGFTVTVNSVDGFQGREQDIVILSTVRSNHQGSIGFLANPNRTNVALTRARYCLWILGNQRTLRGSSTVWEALVYYAIDRRCFFNADDDEGLAKTILKAKTKYNQLDDLLTSCNVLFRDAKWKVILGEDFRQSFRKLASSRTRSSVMNLLMKLSSGWRPKRKVVNLICKSSSQIVKQFKAENLYILCTVDIEKESEYTQILKIWDVLPLEDTAKTIEHLDGIYMRFSDEYVSRCKEKRFEGDLQVPISWETPFDFFRRGDSLGENSEGAKDSQLYT
;
A
#
# COMPACT_ATOMS: atom_id res chain seq x y z
N MET A 1 -37.88 57.20 -15.10
CA MET A 1 -38.32 57.61 -13.75
C MET A 1 -38.91 56.38 -13.06
N GLY A 2 -38.22 55.81 -12.06
CA GLY A 2 -38.77 54.66 -11.32
C GLY A 2 -39.74 55.14 -10.24
N PHE A 3 -40.96 54.63 -10.23
CA PHE A 3 -41.92 54.89 -9.16
C PHE A 3 -41.38 54.32 -7.84
N VAL A 4 -41.18 55.20 -6.84
CA VAL A 4 -40.83 54.81 -5.47
C VAL A 4 -42.08 54.94 -4.59
N PHE A 5 -42.62 53.82 -4.13
CA PHE A 5 -43.70 53.83 -3.14
C PHE A 5 -43.15 54.31 -1.78
N SER A 6 -43.55 55.50 -1.34
CA SER A 6 -42.96 56.22 -0.18
C SER A 6 -43.77 56.12 1.14
N LYS A 7 -44.90 55.42 1.18
CA LYS A 7 -45.76 55.24 2.38
C LYS A 7 -45.76 53.79 2.88
N LYS A 8 -45.97 53.59 4.20
CA LYS A 8 -46.16 52.26 4.83
C LYS A 8 -47.48 51.67 4.30
N VAL A 9 -47.51 50.37 3.98
CA VAL A 9 -48.71 49.69 3.46
C VAL A 9 -49.14 48.64 4.47
N GLU A 10 -50.30 48.86 5.07
CA GLU A 10 -50.95 47.97 6.03
C GLU A 10 -52.35 47.61 5.52
N GLY A 11 -52.80 46.40 5.79
CA GLY A 11 -54.15 45.97 5.44
C GLY A 11 -54.63 44.85 6.36
N VAL A 12 -55.90 44.92 6.75
CA VAL A 12 -56.59 43.90 7.55
C VAL A 12 -57.82 43.44 6.77
N VAL A 13 -58.02 42.13 6.65
CA VAL A 13 -59.22 41.56 6.02
C VAL A 13 -59.94 40.62 6.97
N GLU A 14 -61.05 41.11 7.50
CA GLU A 14 -62.03 40.36 8.27
C GLU A 14 -63.07 39.67 7.36
N GLY A 15 -63.68 38.60 7.86
CA GLY A 15 -64.72 37.85 7.13
C GLY A 15 -66.07 37.94 7.82
N ALA A 16 -67.14 37.90 7.04
CA ALA A 16 -68.46 37.55 7.55
C ALA A 16 -68.61 36.01 7.63
N GLU A 17 -69.40 35.54 8.58
CA GLU A 17 -69.74 34.13 8.79
C GLU A 17 -70.29 33.48 7.51
N GLY A 18 -69.92 32.21 7.25
CA GLY A 18 -70.41 31.47 6.06
C GLY A 18 -69.92 31.94 4.68
N SER A 19 -69.14 33.02 4.59
CA SER A 19 -68.72 33.64 3.31
C SER A 19 -67.83 32.75 2.42
N ARG A 20 -67.96 32.91 1.09
CA ARG A 20 -67.15 32.23 0.06
C ARG A 20 -66.37 33.25 -0.78
N ARG A 21 -65.04 33.31 -0.62
CA ARG A 21 -64.17 34.24 -1.40
C ARG A 21 -63.07 33.51 -2.18
N ARG A 22 -62.77 33.96 -3.41
CA ARG A 22 -61.64 33.48 -4.25
C ARG A 22 -60.54 34.55 -4.26
N ARG A 23 -59.31 34.17 -3.89
CA ARG A 23 -58.09 35.00 -3.85
C ARG A 23 -58.16 36.31 -3.02
N PRO A 24 -58.72 36.32 -1.80
CA PRO A 24 -58.63 37.53 -0.96
C PRO A 24 -57.18 37.74 -0.46
N ALA A 25 -56.67 38.97 -0.54
CA ALA A 25 -55.42 39.38 0.08
C ALA A 25 -55.63 40.64 0.94
N ALA A 26 -55.01 40.72 2.13
CA ALA A 26 -55.11 41.92 2.96
C ALA A 26 -54.27 43.06 2.40
N VAL A 27 -53.10 42.72 1.86
CA VAL A 27 -52.31 43.62 1.03
C VAL A 27 -51.92 42.91 -0.27
N ALA A 28 -52.22 43.52 -1.42
CA ALA A 28 -51.78 43.07 -2.73
C ALA A 28 -50.94 44.16 -3.40
N ILE A 29 -49.69 43.85 -3.71
CA ILE A 29 -48.75 44.76 -4.38
C ILE A 29 -48.38 44.15 -5.72
N ASN A 30 -48.75 44.82 -6.81
CA ASN A 30 -48.25 44.54 -8.15
C ASN A 30 -47.24 45.63 -8.48
N SER A 31 -45.96 45.27 -8.63
CA SER A 31 -44.91 46.25 -8.96
C SER A 31 -44.83 46.44 -10.47
N GLU A 32 -44.47 47.62 -10.98
CA GLU A 32 -44.16 47.80 -12.40
C GLU A 32 -42.70 47.40 -12.74
N PRO A 33 -42.33 47.21 -14.02
CA PRO A 33 -40.94 46.92 -14.39
C PRO A 33 -39.98 48.01 -13.91
N ASN A 34 -38.79 47.63 -13.46
CA ASN A 34 -37.75 48.55 -12.92
C ASN A 34 -38.18 49.38 -11.69
N SER A 35 -39.18 48.94 -10.92
CA SER A 35 -39.64 49.65 -9.72
C SER A 35 -38.90 49.23 -8.45
N VAL A 36 -38.85 50.13 -7.46
CA VAL A 36 -38.22 49.89 -6.15
C VAL A 36 -39.25 50.06 -5.04
N LEU A 37 -39.52 48.98 -4.32
CA LEU A 37 -40.37 48.99 -3.12
C LEU A 37 -39.48 49.26 -1.89
N SER A 38 -39.63 50.46 -1.31
CA SER A 38 -38.68 51.03 -0.34
C SER A 38 -39.17 51.14 1.11
N LYS A 39 -40.39 50.68 1.44
CA LYS A 39 -40.99 50.72 2.79
C LYS A 39 -41.63 49.38 3.24
N LYS A 40 -41.93 49.25 4.55
CA LYS A 40 -42.43 48.03 5.22
C LYS A 40 -43.86 47.70 4.78
N VAL A 41 -44.15 46.40 4.60
CA VAL A 41 -45.46 45.87 4.19
C VAL A 41 -45.95 44.87 5.23
N GLU A 42 -47.13 45.11 5.79
CA GLU A 42 -47.76 44.29 6.83
C GLU A 42 -49.19 43.92 6.40
N GLY A 43 -49.59 42.67 6.59
CA GLY A 43 -50.95 42.24 6.30
C GLY A 43 -51.44 41.22 7.32
N VAL A 44 -52.69 41.38 7.76
CA VAL A 44 -53.36 40.45 8.69
C VAL A 44 -54.65 39.94 8.06
N VAL A 45 -54.86 38.62 8.08
CA VAL A 45 -56.11 38.00 7.61
C VAL A 45 -56.72 37.15 8.70
N GLU A 46 -57.81 37.68 9.25
CA GLU A 46 -58.61 37.01 10.26
C GLU A 46 -59.69 36.11 9.62
N GLY A 47 -60.05 35.07 10.37
CA GLY A 47 -61.10 34.13 9.99
C GLY A 47 -62.42 34.48 10.64
N ALA A 48 -63.53 34.20 9.94
CA ALA A 48 -64.84 34.03 10.57
C ALA A 48 -65.29 32.58 10.47
N GLU A 49 -66.14 32.18 11.40
CA GLU A 49 -66.64 30.82 11.56
C GLU A 49 -67.31 30.31 10.27
N GLY A 50 -67.15 29.01 9.99
CA GLY A 50 -67.77 28.35 8.82
C GLY A 50 -67.28 28.80 7.43
N SER A 51 -66.41 29.81 7.32
CA SER A 51 -66.00 30.42 6.06
C SER A 51 -65.19 29.49 5.13
N ARG A 52 -65.34 29.68 3.80
CA ARG A 52 -64.62 28.91 2.76
C ARG A 52 -63.81 29.82 1.83
N ARG A 53 -62.48 29.78 1.91
CA ARG A 53 -61.57 30.61 1.08
C ARG A 53 -60.63 29.77 0.20
N ARG A 54 -60.45 30.19 -1.07
CA ARG A 54 -59.45 29.62 -2.01
C ARG A 54 -58.30 30.61 -2.25
N ARG A 55 -57.06 30.21 -1.95
CA ARG A 55 -55.80 30.99 -2.05
C ARG A 55 -55.82 32.34 -1.29
N PRO A 56 -56.20 32.39 0.01
CA PRO A 56 -56.06 33.62 0.78
C PRO A 56 -54.57 33.89 1.11
N ALA A 57 -54.13 35.15 1.04
CA ALA A 57 -52.81 35.59 1.45
C ALA A 57 -52.91 36.81 2.39
N ALA A 58 -52.08 36.93 3.43
CA ALA A 58 -52.06 38.18 4.21
C ALA A 58 -51.38 39.29 3.42
N VAL A 59 -50.23 38.95 2.84
CA VAL A 59 -49.53 39.78 1.86
C VAL A 59 -49.29 38.98 0.58
N ALA A 60 -49.68 39.54 -0.56
CA ALA A 60 -49.37 39.02 -1.89
C ALA A 60 -48.56 40.05 -2.68
N ILE A 61 -47.34 39.69 -3.08
CA ILE A 61 -46.47 40.54 -3.90
C ILE A 61 -46.26 39.83 -5.25
N ASN A 62 -46.68 40.47 -6.33
CA ASN A 62 -46.32 40.06 -7.69
C ASN A 62 -45.39 41.13 -8.25
N SER A 63 -44.14 40.77 -8.51
CA SER A 63 -43.14 41.74 -8.94
C SER A 63 -42.78 41.55 -10.40
N GLU A 64 -42.96 42.58 -11.23
CA GLU A 64 -42.56 42.63 -12.65
C GLU A 64 -41.02 42.62 -12.83
N PRO A 65 -40.48 42.39 -14.05
CA PRO A 65 -39.04 42.23 -14.29
C PRO A 65 -38.18 43.39 -13.77
N ASN A 66 -36.94 43.08 -13.35
CA ASN A 66 -35.95 44.03 -12.83
C ASN A 66 -36.38 44.85 -11.59
N SER A 67 -37.39 44.39 -10.85
CA SER A 67 -37.86 45.07 -9.63
C SER A 67 -37.01 44.75 -8.41
N VAL A 68 -36.90 45.72 -7.48
CA VAL A 68 -36.15 45.57 -6.23
C VAL A 68 -37.07 45.75 -5.02
N LEU A 69 -37.16 44.70 -4.20
CA LEU A 69 -37.88 44.69 -2.93
C LEU A 69 -36.89 44.94 -1.79
N SER A 70 -36.92 46.13 -1.18
CA SER A 70 -35.84 46.62 -0.31
C SER A 70 -36.14 46.74 1.20
N LYS A 71 -37.34 46.33 1.65
CA LYS A 71 -37.74 46.36 3.07
C LYS A 71 -38.51 45.12 3.54
N LYS A 72 -38.80 45.06 4.85
CA LYS A 72 -39.36 43.91 5.59
C LYS A 72 -40.82 43.66 5.17
N VAL A 73 -41.18 42.39 4.96
CA VAL A 73 -42.54 41.94 4.64
C VAL A 73 -43.00 40.97 5.73
N GLU A 74 -44.13 41.29 6.36
CA GLU A 74 -44.73 40.52 7.45
C GLU A 74 -46.18 40.17 7.09
N GLY A 75 -46.55 38.91 7.31
CA GLY A 75 -47.92 38.45 7.13
C GLY A 75 -48.36 37.55 8.26
N VAL A 76 -49.57 37.77 8.78
CA VAL A 76 -50.19 36.93 9.81
C VAL A 76 -51.54 36.40 9.29
N VAL A 77 -51.76 35.09 9.45
CA VAL A 77 -53.01 34.45 9.05
C VAL A 77 -53.57 33.64 10.20
N GLU A 78 -54.63 34.18 10.81
CA GLU A 78 -55.31 33.57 11.93
C GLU A 78 -56.45 32.65 11.47
N GLY A 79 -56.72 31.62 12.28
CA GLY A 79 -57.80 30.67 12.07
C GLY A 79 -59.08 31.07 12.79
N ALA A 80 -60.22 30.66 12.23
CA ALA A 80 -61.48 30.60 12.97
C ALA A 80 -62.03 29.17 12.92
N GLU A 81 -62.84 28.82 13.92
CA GLU A 81 -63.41 27.49 14.12
C GLU A 81 -64.19 27.00 12.88
N GLY A 82 -64.12 25.70 12.60
CA GLY A 82 -64.85 25.07 11.49
C GLY A 82 -64.44 25.48 10.05
N SER A 83 -63.54 26.46 9.89
CA SER A 83 -63.19 27.05 8.59
C SER A 83 -62.46 26.09 7.64
N ARG A 84 -62.69 26.27 6.32
CA ARG A 84 -62.05 25.45 5.25
C ARG A 84 -61.25 26.32 4.28
N ARG A 85 -59.92 26.14 4.25
CA ARG A 85 -59.02 26.91 3.36
C ARG A 85 -58.19 26.02 2.42
N ARG A 86 -58.08 26.42 1.15
CA ARG A 86 -57.20 25.76 0.14
C ARG A 86 -56.02 26.69 -0.22
N ARG A 87 -54.78 26.23 0.00
CA ARG A 87 -53.50 26.94 -0.21
C ARG A 87 -53.41 28.33 0.46
N PRO A 88 -53.65 28.46 1.78
CA PRO A 88 -53.39 29.73 2.47
C PRO A 88 -51.88 29.98 2.59
N ALA A 89 -51.45 31.22 2.37
CA ALA A 89 -50.10 31.69 2.65
C ALA A 89 -50.15 32.91 3.56
N ALA A 90 -49.24 33.11 4.52
CA ALA A 90 -49.20 34.39 5.22
C ALA A 90 -48.53 35.46 4.36
N VAL A 91 -47.41 35.08 3.74
CA VAL A 91 -46.76 35.87 2.69
C VAL A 91 -46.63 35.02 1.42
N ALA A 92 -47.08 35.55 0.30
CA ALA A 92 -46.87 34.97 -1.04
C ALA A 92 -46.12 35.97 -1.92
N ILE A 93 -44.93 35.57 -2.40
CA ILE A 93 -44.12 36.38 -3.31
C ILE A 93 -43.98 35.59 -4.62
N ASN A 94 -44.42 36.20 -5.73
CA ASN A 94 -44.13 35.72 -7.07
C ASN A 94 -43.27 36.77 -7.76
N SER A 95 -42.08 36.40 -8.19
CA SER A 95 -41.12 37.35 -8.74
C SER A 95 -40.73 36.99 -10.17
N GLU A 96 -40.94 37.92 -11.11
CA GLU A 96 -40.52 37.84 -12.52
C GLU A 96 -38.98 37.91 -12.68
N PRO A 97 -38.42 37.64 -13.89
CA PRO A 97 -36.98 37.51 -14.09
C PRO A 97 -36.15 38.72 -13.62
N ASN A 98 -34.91 38.46 -13.19
CA ASN A 98 -33.93 39.48 -12.73
C ASN A 98 -34.38 40.32 -11.52
N SER A 99 -35.37 39.87 -10.76
CA SER A 99 -35.83 40.56 -9.55
C SER A 99 -34.91 40.32 -8.34
N VAL A 100 -34.80 41.33 -7.47
CA VAL A 100 -33.96 41.26 -6.26
C VAL A 100 -34.79 41.45 -5.00
N LEU A 101 -34.79 40.41 -4.15
CA LEU A 101 -35.42 40.40 -2.83
C LEU A 101 -34.33 40.63 -1.77
N SER A 102 -34.30 41.82 -1.16
CA SER A 102 -33.14 42.29 -0.38
C SER A 102 -33.33 42.44 1.13
N LYS A 103 -34.52 42.15 1.69
CA LYS A 103 -34.76 42.18 3.15
C LYS A 103 -35.62 41.01 3.69
N LYS A 104 -35.79 40.99 5.03
CA LYS A 104 -36.35 39.88 5.84
C LYS A 104 -37.84 39.64 5.50
N VAL A 105 -38.22 38.39 5.30
CA VAL A 105 -39.61 37.96 5.07
C VAL A 105 -40.04 37.05 6.22
N GLU A 106 -41.13 37.41 6.88
CA GLU A 106 -41.69 36.69 8.02
C GLU A 106 -43.16 36.35 7.76
N GLY A 107 -43.53 35.10 8.02
CA GLY A 107 -44.92 34.65 7.93
C GLY A 107 -45.30 33.79 9.11
N VAL A 108 -46.46 34.08 9.71
CA VAL A 108 -47.03 33.30 10.81
C VAL A 108 -48.42 32.79 10.40
N VAL A 109 -48.66 31.49 10.60
CA VAL A 109 -49.94 30.86 10.30
C VAL A 109 -50.43 30.07 11.50
N GLU A 110 -51.43 30.64 12.18
CA GLU A 110 -52.02 30.06 13.38
C GLU A 110 -53.22 29.19 13.05
N GLY A 111 -53.43 28.15 13.85
CA GLY A 111 -54.57 27.23 13.73
C GLY A 111 -55.73 27.64 14.62
N ALA A 112 -56.95 27.28 14.22
CA ALA A 112 -58.11 27.26 15.10
C ALA A 112 -58.71 25.84 15.14
N GLU A 113 -59.46 25.54 16.19
CA GLU A 113 -60.05 24.23 16.46
C GLU A 113 -60.92 23.73 15.28
N GLY A 114 -60.91 22.42 15.03
CA GLY A 114 -61.74 21.79 13.99
C GLY A 114 -61.41 22.16 12.53
N SER A 115 -60.48 23.10 12.29
CA SER A 115 -60.20 23.66 10.97
C SER A 115 -59.54 22.67 9.98
N ARG A 116 -59.87 22.81 8.67
CA ARG A 116 -59.33 21.95 7.59
C ARG A 116 -58.55 22.77 6.56
N ARG A 117 -57.24 22.53 6.45
CA ARG A 117 -56.34 23.23 5.51
C ARG A 117 -55.64 22.28 4.53
N ARG A 118 -55.63 22.63 3.23
CA ARG A 118 -54.86 21.92 2.18
C ARG A 118 -53.67 22.77 1.75
N ARG A 119 -52.42 22.29 1.96
CA ARG A 119 -51.13 22.93 1.65
C ARG A 119 -50.97 24.36 2.22
N PRO A 120 -51.04 24.56 3.55
CA PRO A 120 -50.70 25.86 4.14
C PRO A 120 -49.19 26.10 4.06
N ALA A 121 -48.79 27.35 3.77
CA ALA A 121 -47.41 27.84 3.87
C ALA A 121 -47.38 29.09 4.76
N ALA A 122 -46.40 29.28 5.63
CA ALA A 122 -46.24 30.58 6.29
C ALA A 122 -45.66 31.60 5.31
N VAL A 123 -44.58 31.19 4.64
CA VAL A 123 -43.99 31.93 3.52
C VAL A 123 -43.95 31.04 2.28
N ALA A 124 -44.42 31.56 1.16
CA ALA A 124 -44.31 30.93 -0.16
C ALA A 124 -43.62 31.89 -1.14
N ILE A 125 -42.48 31.47 -1.69
CA ILE A 125 -41.71 32.23 -2.68
C ILE A 125 -41.63 31.41 -3.97
N ASN A 126 -42.08 31.98 -5.08
CA ASN A 126 -41.84 31.43 -6.42
C ASN A 126 -41.02 32.46 -7.19
N SER A 127 -39.83 32.06 -7.63
CA SER A 127 -38.90 32.96 -8.29
C SER A 127 -38.55 32.50 -9.71
N GLU A 128 -38.76 33.38 -10.68
CA GLU A 128 -38.40 33.21 -12.10
C GLU A 128 -36.87 33.31 -12.33
N PRO A 129 -36.34 32.99 -13.53
CA PRO A 129 -34.91 32.87 -13.78
C PRO A 129 -34.08 34.11 -13.40
N ASN A 130 -32.82 33.88 -13.00
CA ASN A 130 -31.84 34.91 -12.61
C ASN A 130 -32.25 35.79 -11.41
N SER A 131 -33.21 35.36 -10.60
CA SER A 131 -33.66 36.09 -9.41
C SER A 131 -32.68 35.92 -8.23
N VAL A 132 -32.55 36.95 -7.41
CA VAL A 132 -31.65 36.94 -6.24
C VAL A 132 -32.42 37.16 -4.94
N LEU A 133 -32.36 36.16 -4.07
CA LEU A 133 -32.88 36.18 -2.71
C LEU A 133 -31.71 36.41 -1.73
N SER A 134 -31.62 37.62 -1.16
CA SER A 134 -30.42 38.09 -0.45
C SER A 134 -30.50 38.25 1.06
N LYS A 135 -31.66 37.97 1.71
CA LYS A 135 -31.81 38.03 3.19
C LYS A 135 -32.71 36.92 3.78
N LYS A 136 -32.82 36.92 5.12
CA LYS A 136 -33.37 35.86 5.99
C LYS A 136 -34.88 35.64 5.72
N VAL A 137 -35.30 34.38 5.59
CA VAL A 137 -36.70 33.98 5.44
C VAL A 137 -37.09 33.12 6.63
N GLU A 138 -38.15 33.52 7.34
CA GLU A 138 -38.66 32.84 8.54
C GLU A 138 -40.14 32.51 8.36
N GLY A 139 -40.51 31.27 8.68
CA GLY A 139 -41.90 30.85 8.70
C GLY A 139 -42.23 30.05 9.95
N VAL A 140 -43.37 30.36 10.56
CA VAL A 140 -43.91 29.61 11.71
C VAL A 140 -45.32 29.13 11.38
N VAL A 141 -45.59 27.85 11.63
CA VAL A 141 -46.92 27.25 11.42
C VAL A 141 -47.35 26.48 12.65
N GLU A 142 -48.22 27.10 13.44
CA GLU A 142 -48.75 26.55 14.68
C GLU A 142 -50.05 25.79 14.43
N GLY A 143 -50.29 24.73 15.20
CA GLY A 143 -51.49 23.90 15.09
C GLY A 143 -52.38 24.01 16.31
N ALA A 144 -53.70 24.11 16.11
CA ALA A 144 -54.70 23.98 17.16
C ALA A 144 -55.28 22.55 17.24
N GLU A 145 -55.96 22.25 18.34
CA GLU A 145 -56.56 20.96 18.66
C GLU A 145 -57.51 20.45 17.56
N GLY A 146 -57.53 19.13 17.33
CA GLY A 146 -58.43 18.49 16.36
C GLY A 146 -58.19 18.83 14.87
N SER A 147 -57.24 19.72 14.55
CA SER A 147 -57.04 20.25 13.20
C SER A 147 -56.47 19.22 12.21
N ARG A 148 -56.88 19.33 10.92
CA ARG A 148 -56.44 18.41 9.84
C ARG A 148 -55.71 19.14 8.72
N ARG A 149 -54.43 18.78 8.48
CA ARG A 149 -53.56 19.42 7.48
C ARG A 149 -52.93 18.43 6.50
N ARG A 150 -52.93 18.77 5.20
CA ARG A 150 -52.24 18.01 4.15
C ARG A 150 -51.06 18.83 3.59
N ARG A 151 -49.83 18.34 3.72
CA ARG A 151 -48.56 18.96 3.29
C ARG A 151 -48.35 20.40 3.80
N PRO A 152 -48.35 20.66 5.12
CA PRO A 152 -47.94 21.97 5.64
C PRO A 152 -46.44 22.18 5.40
N ALA A 153 -46.07 23.42 5.03
CA ALA A 153 -44.69 23.92 4.99
C ALA A 153 -44.61 25.20 5.81
N ALA A 154 -43.57 25.44 6.60
CA ALA A 154 -43.41 26.77 7.20
C ALA A 154 -42.83 27.74 6.17
N VAL A 155 -41.80 27.29 5.46
CA VAL A 155 -41.25 27.99 4.30
C VAL A 155 -41.29 27.07 3.08
N ALA A 156 -41.80 27.57 1.96
CA ALA A 156 -41.78 26.91 0.67
C ALA A 156 -41.14 27.82 -0.39
N ILE A 157 -40.05 27.37 -1.00
CA ILE A 157 -39.33 28.10 -2.05
C ILE A 157 -39.31 27.23 -3.31
N ASN A 158 -39.76 27.79 -4.43
CA ASN A 158 -39.57 27.21 -5.76
C ASN A 158 -38.76 28.21 -6.59
N SER A 159 -37.59 27.80 -7.08
CA SER A 159 -36.70 28.65 -7.84
C SER A 159 -36.40 28.08 -9.22
N GLU A 160 -36.61 28.90 -10.25
CA GLU A 160 -36.30 28.62 -11.66
C GLU A 160 -34.78 28.72 -11.95
N PRO A 161 -34.28 28.38 -13.16
CA PRO A 161 -32.85 28.28 -13.44
C PRO A 161 -32.03 29.53 -13.13
N ASN A 162 -30.75 29.35 -12.76
CA ASN A 162 -29.79 30.42 -12.44
C ASN A 162 -30.17 31.32 -11.23
N SER A 163 -31.15 30.91 -10.41
CA SER A 163 -31.55 31.66 -9.21
C SER A 163 -30.50 31.56 -8.10
N VAL A 164 -30.30 32.64 -7.33
CA VAL A 164 -29.35 32.67 -6.20
C VAL A 164 -30.07 32.91 -4.87
N LEU A 165 -30.00 31.91 -3.99
CA LEU A 165 -30.47 31.94 -2.61
C LEU A 165 -29.29 32.14 -1.66
N SER A 166 -29.07 33.39 -1.19
CA SER A 166 -27.80 33.77 -0.57
C SER A 166 -27.77 33.92 0.96
N LYS A 167 -28.88 33.70 1.68
CA LYS A 167 -28.97 33.81 3.17
C LYS A 167 -29.87 32.77 3.87
N LYS A 168 -29.93 32.86 5.21
CA LYS A 168 -30.48 31.85 6.14
C LYS A 168 -32.00 31.64 5.96
N VAL A 169 -32.44 30.39 5.90
CA VAL A 169 -33.87 30.01 5.82
C VAL A 169 -34.22 29.20 7.06
N GLU A 170 -35.25 29.63 7.80
CA GLU A 170 -35.70 28.99 9.04
C GLU A 170 -37.20 28.68 8.95
N GLY A 171 -37.57 27.45 9.30
CA GLY A 171 -38.97 27.04 9.38
C GLY A 171 -39.25 26.29 10.68
N VAL A 172 -40.37 26.61 11.33
CA VAL A 172 -40.85 25.91 12.51
C VAL A 172 -42.29 25.44 12.29
N VAL A 173 -42.56 24.16 12.57
CA VAL A 173 -43.89 23.55 12.43
C VAL A 173 -44.26 22.82 13.72
N GLU A 174 -44.98 23.53 14.57
CA GLU A 174 -45.47 23.04 15.87
C GLU A 174 -46.84 22.40 15.72
N GLY A 175 -47.22 21.49 16.61
CA GLY A 175 -48.57 20.94 16.59
C GLY A 175 -49.14 20.57 17.94
N ALA A 176 -50.36 21.03 18.19
CA ALA A 176 -51.22 20.69 19.32
C ALA A 176 -51.77 19.25 19.29
N GLU A 177 -52.37 18.90 20.42
CA GLU A 177 -52.97 17.62 20.77
C GLU A 177 -53.99 17.15 19.73
N GLY A 178 -54.05 15.83 19.50
CA GLY A 178 -55.03 15.20 18.59
C GLY A 178 -54.88 15.53 17.10
N SER A 179 -53.94 16.40 16.70
CA SER A 179 -53.80 16.89 15.33
C SER A 179 -53.29 15.82 14.33
N ARG A 180 -53.78 15.87 13.07
CA ARG A 180 -53.42 14.89 12.01
C ARG A 180 -52.74 15.55 10.81
N ARG A 181 -51.51 15.10 10.49
CA ARG A 181 -50.67 15.67 9.41
C ARG A 181 -50.14 14.62 8.44
N ARG A 182 -50.17 14.93 7.14
CA ARG A 182 -49.54 14.10 6.08
C ARG A 182 -48.42 14.88 5.39
N ARG A 183 -47.18 14.37 5.42
CA ARG A 183 -45.95 14.95 4.87
C ARG A 183 -45.69 16.41 5.30
N PRO A 184 -45.60 16.71 6.61
CA PRO A 184 -45.16 18.03 7.05
C PRO A 184 -43.69 18.25 6.69
N ALA A 185 -43.36 19.46 6.25
CA ALA A 185 -41.99 19.96 6.09
C ALA A 185 -41.87 21.28 6.87
N ALA A 186 -40.79 21.54 7.59
CA ALA A 186 -40.59 22.89 8.13
C ALA A 186 -40.08 23.82 7.04
N VAL A 187 -39.10 23.35 6.27
CA VAL A 187 -38.62 24.02 5.06
C VAL A 187 -38.72 23.08 3.85
N ALA A 188 -39.26 23.57 2.74
CA ALA A 188 -39.32 22.87 1.46
C ALA A 188 -38.73 23.74 0.34
N ILE A 189 -37.69 23.27 -0.34
CA ILE A 189 -37.01 23.97 -1.43
C ILE A 189 -37.05 23.08 -2.67
N ASN A 190 -37.53 23.61 -3.81
CA ASN A 190 -37.37 22.99 -5.12
C ASN A 190 -36.58 23.94 -6.01
N SER A 191 -35.48 23.47 -6.56
CA SER A 191 -34.55 24.31 -7.32
C SER A 191 -34.21 23.69 -8.68
N GLU A 192 -34.48 24.45 -9.74
CA GLU A 192 -34.20 24.15 -11.15
C GLU A 192 -32.69 24.31 -11.49
N PRO A 193 -32.21 23.91 -12.70
CA PRO A 193 -30.77 23.82 -13.00
C PRO A 193 -29.95 25.10 -12.77
N ASN A 194 -28.66 24.95 -12.45
CA ASN A 194 -27.69 26.05 -12.21
C ASN A 194 -28.03 27.01 -11.05
N SER A 195 -28.96 26.66 -10.18
CA SER A 195 -29.32 27.46 -9.01
C SER A 195 -28.30 27.31 -7.88
N VAL A 196 -28.09 28.38 -7.10
CA VAL A 196 -27.09 28.43 -6.03
C VAL A 196 -27.74 28.70 -4.67
N LEU A 197 -27.60 27.75 -3.75
CA LEU A 197 -28.03 27.81 -2.35
C LEU A 197 -26.81 28.02 -1.45
N SER A 198 -26.53 29.27 -1.06
CA SER A 198 -25.21 29.65 -0.53
C SER A 198 -25.05 29.73 1.01
N LYS A 199 -26.12 29.50 1.81
CA LYS A 199 -26.10 29.62 3.30
C LYS A 199 -27.04 28.63 4.05
N LYS A 200 -27.08 28.74 5.39
CA LYS A 200 -27.70 27.82 6.37
C LYS A 200 -29.22 27.67 6.21
N VAL A 201 -29.72 26.43 6.18
CA VAL A 201 -31.16 26.09 6.21
C VAL A 201 -31.46 25.33 7.50
N GLU A 202 -32.45 25.76 8.27
CA GLU A 202 -32.86 25.15 9.55
C GLU A 202 -34.35 24.83 9.52
N GLY A 203 -34.72 23.63 9.93
CA GLY A 203 -36.12 23.22 10.05
C GLY A 203 -36.40 22.49 11.34
N VAL A 204 -37.44 22.88 12.07
CA VAL A 204 -37.88 22.21 13.30
C VAL A 204 -39.33 21.76 13.16
N VAL A 205 -39.60 20.49 13.49
CA VAL A 205 -40.94 19.88 13.43
C VAL A 205 -41.27 19.22 14.77
N GLU A 206 -41.96 19.96 15.64
CA GLU A 206 -42.32 19.54 17.00
C GLU A 206 -43.71 18.96 17.07
N GLY A 207 -43.98 18.05 18.00
CA GLY A 207 -45.32 17.49 18.19
C GLY A 207 -45.73 17.17 19.60
N ALA A 208 -46.93 17.62 19.95
CA ALA A 208 -47.63 17.32 21.19
C ALA A 208 -48.22 15.89 21.22
N GLU A 209 -48.73 15.54 22.40
CA GLU A 209 -49.32 14.26 22.77
C GLU A 209 -50.45 13.84 21.81
N GLY A 210 -50.59 12.53 21.56
CA GLY A 210 -51.66 11.98 20.70
C GLY A 210 -51.60 12.35 19.19
N SER A 211 -50.64 13.17 18.75
CA SER A 211 -50.56 13.62 17.35
C SER A 211 -50.12 12.52 16.37
N ARG A 212 -50.66 12.53 15.13
CA ARG A 212 -50.36 11.50 14.08
C ARG A 212 -49.71 12.09 12.83
N ARG A 213 -48.52 11.59 12.46
CA ARG A 213 -47.71 12.07 11.32
C ARG A 213 -47.26 10.94 10.39
N ARG A 214 -47.42 11.14 9.07
CA ARG A 214 -46.87 10.22 8.04
C ARG A 214 -45.82 10.93 7.18
N ARG A 215 -44.59 10.39 7.15
CA ARG A 215 -43.39 10.89 6.45
C ARG A 215 -43.04 12.36 6.78
N PRO A 216 -42.80 12.72 8.05
CA PRO A 216 -42.32 14.06 8.39
C PRO A 216 -40.87 14.24 7.92
N ALA A 217 -40.57 15.42 7.34
CA ALA A 217 -39.21 15.89 7.09
C ALA A 217 -39.03 17.23 7.80
N ALA A 218 -37.92 17.51 8.49
CA ALA A 218 -37.72 18.86 9.00
C ALA A 218 -37.32 19.81 7.86
N VAL A 219 -36.39 19.37 7.01
CA VAL A 219 -36.03 20.05 5.76
C VAL A 219 -36.17 19.10 4.57
N ALA A 220 -36.76 19.56 3.47
CA ALA A 220 -36.86 18.83 2.20
C ALA A 220 -36.34 19.69 1.03
N ILE A 221 -35.33 19.20 0.32
CA ILE A 221 -34.71 19.89 -0.84
C ILE A 221 -34.78 18.96 -2.06
N ASN A 222 -35.31 19.43 -3.18
CA ASN A 222 -35.21 18.77 -4.48
C ASN A 222 -34.42 19.68 -5.43
N SER A 223 -33.33 19.15 -6.00
CA SER A 223 -32.34 19.91 -6.76
C SER A 223 -32.10 19.27 -8.12
N GLU A 224 -32.31 20.05 -9.18
CA GLU A 224 -32.03 19.68 -10.58
C GLU A 224 -30.52 19.84 -10.93
N PRO A 225 -30.02 19.37 -12.10
CA PRO A 225 -28.60 19.31 -12.43
C PRO A 225 -27.83 20.64 -12.31
N ASN A 226 -26.51 20.57 -12.02
CA ASN A 226 -25.59 21.72 -11.89
C ASN A 226 -25.90 22.74 -10.78
N SER A 227 -26.81 22.40 -9.85
CA SER A 227 -27.12 23.22 -8.69
C SER A 227 -26.03 23.13 -7.60
N VAL A 228 -25.78 24.22 -6.87
CA VAL A 228 -24.72 24.32 -5.84
C VAL A 228 -25.31 24.53 -4.45
N LEU A 229 -25.03 23.61 -3.51
CA LEU A 229 -25.45 23.66 -2.10
C LEU A 229 -24.22 23.88 -1.22
N SER A 230 -24.04 25.08 -0.64
CA SER A 230 -22.68 25.50 -0.25
C SER A 230 -22.26 25.52 1.22
N LYS A 231 -23.17 25.39 2.22
CA LYS A 231 -22.75 25.56 3.65
C LYS A 231 -23.37 24.66 4.73
N LYS A 232 -24.69 24.65 4.97
CA LYS A 232 -25.25 23.98 6.18
C LYS A 232 -26.77 23.71 6.09
N VAL A 233 -27.23 22.48 6.38
CA VAL A 233 -28.67 22.14 6.46
C VAL A 233 -28.93 21.35 7.74
N GLU A 234 -29.69 21.92 8.67
CA GLU A 234 -30.04 21.32 9.97
C GLU A 234 -31.53 21.04 10.04
N GLY A 235 -31.90 19.89 10.59
CA GLY A 235 -33.29 19.48 10.75
C GLY A 235 -33.51 18.76 12.07
N VAL A 236 -34.54 19.15 12.82
CA VAL A 236 -34.91 18.52 14.10
C VAL A 236 -36.39 18.09 14.05
N VAL A 237 -36.67 16.86 14.47
CA VAL A 237 -38.04 16.30 14.51
C VAL A 237 -38.35 15.77 15.91
N GLU A 238 -38.91 16.59 16.77
CA GLU A 238 -39.15 16.28 18.19
C GLU A 238 -40.56 15.78 18.46
N GLY A 239 -40.74 14.90 19.45
CA GLY A 239 -42.05 14.30 19.78
C GLY A 239 -42.26 14.04 21.25
N ALA A 240 -43.44 14.43 21.72
CA ALA A 240 -43.98 14.06 23.01
C ALA A 240 -44.48 12.60 23.06
N GLU A 241 -44.73 12.12 24.27
CA GLU A 241 -45.26 10.81 24.61
C GLU A 241 -46.58 10.51 23.84
N GLY A 242 -46.88 9.25 23.54
CA GLY A 242 -48.08 8.88 22.78
C GLY A 242 -48.17 9.31 21.30
N SER A 243 -47.21 10.09 20.77
CA SER A 243 -47.20 10.53 19.36
C SER A 243 -46.84 9.41 18.37
N ARG A 244 -47.61 9.24 17.26
CA ARG A 244 -47.37 8.17 16.26
C ARG A 244 -46.76 8.70 14.96
N ARG A 245 -45.55 8.23 14.62
CA ARG A 245 -44.78 8.59 13.41
C ARG A 245 -44.59 7.39 12.48
N ARG A 246 -44.55 7.62 11.17
CA ARG A 246 -44.12 6.61 10.17
C ARG A 246 -43.10 7.20 9.21
N ARG A 247 -41.89 6.62 9.18
CA ARG A 247 -40.73 6.99 8.32
C ARG A 247 -40.30 8.47 8.43
N PRO A 248 -39.80 8.94 9.59
CA PRO A 248 -39.31 10.30 9.75
C PRO A 248 -37.94 10.49 9.06
N ALA A 249 -37.66 11.70 8.59
CA ALA A 249 -36.33 12.13 8.15
C ALA A 249 -36.04 13.50 8.79
N ALA A 250 -34.83 13.70 9.32
CA ALA A 250 -34.42 15.03 9.81
C ALA A 250 -34.24 16.00 8.63
N VAL A 251 -33.51 15.55 7.61
CA VAL A 251 -33.28 16.26 6.36
C VAL A 251 -33.46 15.26 5.20
N ALA A 252 -34.12 15.66 4.12
CA ALA A 252 -34.28 14.87 2.90
C ALA A 252 -33.84 15.70 1.68
N ILE A 253 -32.76 15.28 1.01
CA ILE A 253 -32.23 15.95 -0.18
C ILE A 253 -32.30 14.96 -1.35
N ASN A 254 -32.99 15.33 -2.44
CA ASN A 254 -32.96 14.61 -3.70
C ASN A 254 -32.23 15.48 -4.72
N SER A 255 -31.07 15.03 -5.20
CA SER A 255 -30.23 15.77 -6.15
C SER A 255 -29.95 14.94 -7.41
N GLU A 256 -30.12 15.57 -8.57
CA GLU A 256 -29.76 15.03 -9.89
C GLU A 256 -28.24 15.11 -10.18
N PRO A 257 -27.69 14.45 -11.23
CA PRO A 257 -26.25 14.45 -11.53
C PRO A 257 -25.64 15.85 -11.70
N ASN A 258 -24.34 16.02 -11.42
CA ASN A 258 -23.57 17.29 -11.47
C ASN A 258 -23.90 18.37 -10.42
N SER A 259 -24.78 18.12 -9.45
CA SER A 259 -24.97 19.03 -8.32
C SER A 259 -23.75 19.02 -7.39
N VAL A 260 -23.21 20.20 -7.03
CA VAL A 260 -22.04 20.33 -6.15
C VAL A 260 -22.49 20.62 -4.72
N LEU A 261 -22.36 19.63 -3.83
CA LEU A 261 -22.41 19.82 -2.38
C LEU A 261 -21.04 20.32 -1.90
N SER A 262 -20.87 21.63 -1.73
CA SER A 262 -19.60 22.18 -1.26
C SER A 262 -19.50 22.07 0.27
N LYS A 263 -19.00 20.92 0.75
CA LYS A 263 -18.56 20.54 2.13
C LYS A 263 -19.56 19.93 3.13
N LYS A 264 -19.00 18.90 3.82
CA LYS A 264 -19.36 18.12 5.03
C LYS A 264 -20.83 17.70 5.19
N VAL A 265 -21.07 16.39 5.10
CA VAL A 265 -22.14 15.74 5.88
C VAL A 265 -21.75 15.91 7.35
N GLU A 266 -22.40 16.82 8.06
CA GLU A 266 -22.16 17.02 9.49
C GLU A 266 -22.62 15.77 10.26
N GLY A 267 -21.67 15.17 11.01
CA GLY A 267 -21.86 13.97 11.83
C GLY A 267 -20.60 13.09 11.89
N VAL A 268 -19.72 13.13 10.88
CA VAL A 268 -18.49 12.32 10.86
C VAL A 268 -17.29 13.21 11.22
N VAL A 269 -16.68 12.94 12.37
CA VAL A 269 -15.42 13.55 12.80
C VAL A 269 -14.31 13.08 11.85
N GLU A 270 -13.43 13.97 11.38
CA GLU A 270 -12.29 13.54 10.56
C GLU A 270 -11.27 12.81 11.44
N LEU A 271 -10.63 11.77 10.90
CA LEU A 271 -9.61 11.02 11.66
C LEU A 271 -8.50 11.93 12.19
N ASN A 272 -8.07 12.91 11.40
CA ASN A 272 -7.05 13.89 11.81
C ASN A 272 -7.48 14.70 13.03
N ASP A 273 -8.76 15.08 13.12
CA ASP A 273 -9.27 15.84 14.27
C ASP A 273 -9.19 15.00 15.55
N ILE A 274 -9.45 13.69 15.46
CA ILE A 274 -9.34 12.75 16.58
C ILE A 274 -7.86 12.54 16.96
N VAL A 275 -7.03 12.17 15.98
CA VAL A 275 -5.60 11.88 16.20
C VAL A 275 -4.88 13.10 16.79
N PHE A 276 -5.18 14.30 16.31
CA PHE A 276 -4.54 15.52 16.83
C PHE A 276 -5.13 16.02 18.15
N SER A 277 -6.23 15.42 18.62
CA SER A 277 -6.77 15.68 19.96
C SER A 277 -6.05 14.89 21.06
N TRP A 278 -5.34 13.80 20.72
CA TRP A 278 -4.65 12.95 21.68
C TRP A 278 -3.52 13.68 22.41
N SER A 279 -3.44 13.44 23.71
CA SER A 279 -2.29 13.80 24.54
C SER A 279 -1.16 12.77 24.40
N ILE A 280 0.04 13.08 24.93
CA ILE A 280 1.14 12.10 24.98
C ILE A 280 0.76 10.90 25.85
N GLU A 281 -0.01 11.13 26.92
CA GLU A 281 -0.51 10.07 27.80
C GLU A 281 -1.50 9.16 27.08
N ASP A 282 -2.38 9.72 26.25
CA ASP A 282 -3.28 8.93 25.41
C ASP A 282 -2.50 8.06 24.42
N ILE A 283 -1.46 8.62 23.79
CA ILE A 283 -0.64 7.91 22.80
C ILE A 283 0.18 6.80 23.47
N SER A 284 0.73 7.03 24.66
CA SER A 284 1.51 6.00 25.39
C SER A 284 0.64 4.96 26.09
N ASN A 285 -0.64 5.24 26.34
CA ASN A 285 -1.57 4.31 26.95
C ASN A 285 -1.98 3.19 25.97
N GLY A 286 -1.33 2.03 26.09
CA GLY A 286 -1.65 0.82 25.33
C GLY A 286 -3.06 0.27 25.53
N ASN A 287 -3.79 0.74 26.55
CA ASN A 287 -5.14 0.28 26.89
C ASN A 287 -6.23 1.33 26.61
N LEU A 288 -5.91 2.46 25.95
CA LEU A 288 -6.82 3.59 25.77
C LEU A 288 -8.19 3.16 25.20
N TYR A 289 -8.18 2.30 24.18
CA TYR A 289 -9.39 1.80 23.51
C TYR A 289 -9.77 0.38 23.92
N LYS A 290 -9.12 -0.24 24.92
CA LYS A 290 -9.28 -1.67 25.25
C LYS A 290 -10.73 -2.10 25.49
N ASN A 291 -11.53 -1.25 26.14
CA ASN A 291 -12.94 -1.55 26.46
C ASN A 291 -13.91 -1.23 25.29
N GLN A 292 -13.44 -0.55 24.26
CA GLN A 292 -14.24 -0.15 23.09
C GLN A 292 -13.95 -1.04 21.88
N VAL A 293 -12.73 -1.57 21.78
CA VAL A 293 -12.35 -2.56 20.80
C VAL A 293 -13.02 -3.89 21.15
N CYS A 294 -13.97 -4.30 20.31
CA CYS A 294 -14.60 -5.62 20.38
C CYS A 294 -13.95 -6.55 19.37
N GLU A 295 -13.99 -7.86 19.64
CA GLU A 295 -13.60 -8.87 18.65
C GLU A 295 -14.46 -8.74 17.39
N ILE A 296 -13.82 -8.72 16.23
CA ILE A 296 -14.51 -8.53 14.95
C ILE A 296 -15.21 -9.85 14.57
N PRO A 297 -16.55 -9.87 14.49
CA PRO A 297 -17.29 -11.12 14.29
C PRO A 297 -17.07 -11.67 12.88
N GLU A 298 -17.38 -12.96 12.67
CA GLU A 298 -17.34 -13.57 11.33
C GLU A 298 -18.56 -13.18 10.48
N ARG A 299 -19.73 -13.06 11.13
CA ARG A 299 -21.02 -12.73 10.51
C ARG A 299 -21.53 -11.39 11.03
N PHE A 300 -22.16 -10.63 10.15
CA PHE A 300 -22.65 -9.29 10.46
C PHE A 300 -24.14 -9.16 10.12
N PRO A 301 -24.96 -8.57 11.00
CA PRO A 301 -26.40 -8.47 10.78
C PRO A 301 -26.77 -7.37 9.78
N SER A 302 -25.90 -6.37 9.59
CA SER A 302 -26.09 -5.29 8.62
C SER A 302 -24.75 -4.73 8.16
N VAL A 303 -24.78 -3.97 7.05
CA VAL A 303 -23.57 -3.32 6.52
C VAL A 303 -23.08 -2.22 7.46
N GLU A 304 -23.98 -1.53 8.17
CA GLU A 304 -23.61 -0.53 9.17
C GLU A 304 -22.83 -1.16 10.33
N ASN A 305 -23.28 -2.32 10.83
CA ASN A 305 -22.55 -3.04 11.87
C ASN A 305 -21.19 -3.53 11.36
N TYR A 306 -21.14 -4.03 10.12
CA TYR A 306 -19.88 -4.40 9.46
C TYR A 306 -18.88 -3.25 9.42
N LEU A 307 -19.28 -2.09 8.91
CA LEU A 307 -18.41 -0.92 8.83
C LEU A 307 -18.03 -0.39 10.22
N GLY A 308 -18.97 -0.41 11.17
CA GLY A 308 -18.77 0.04 12.55
C GLY A 308 -17.75 -0.79 13.33
N SER A 309 -17.65 -2.09 13.09
CA SER A 309 -16.73 -2.99 13.81
C SER A 309 -15.25 -2.65 13.60
N PHE A 310 -14.89 -1.93 12.53
CA PHE A 310 -13.49 -1.57 12.24
C PHE A 310 -13.08 -0.19 12.77
N VAL A 311 -14.01 0.61 13.30
CA VAL A 311 -13.76 2.02 13.69
C VAL A 311 -12.77 2.11 14.86
N TYR A 312 -13.06 1.47 15.99
CA TYR A 312 -12.18 1.48 17.17
C TYR A 312 -10.86 0.72 16.97
N PRO A 313 -10.84 -0.48 16.36
CA PRO A 313 -9.59 -1.15 16.03
C PRO A 313 -8.65 -0.31 15.15
N LEU A 314 -9.20 0.47 14.21
CA LEU A 314 -8.41 1.39 13.37
C LEU A 314 -7.84 2.56 14.17
N LEU A 315 -8.60 3.12 15.12
CA LEU A 315 -8.09 4.18 16.02
C LEU A 315 -6.95 3.66 16.90
N GLU A 316 -7.13 2.49 17.48
CA GLU A 316 -6.14 1.85 18.35
C GLU A 316 -4.87 1.46 17.57
N GLU A 317 -5.01 0.94 16.35
CA GLU A 317 -3.88 0.69 15.47
C GLU A 317 -3.16 1.99 15.07
N THR A 318 -3.91 3.06 14.75
CA THR A 318 -3.33 4.38 14.42
C THR A 318 -2.57 4.96 15.61
N ARG A 319 -3.07 4.80 16.84
CA ARG A 319 -2.40 5.19 18.08
C ARG A 319 -1.08 4.44 18.24
N ALA A 320 -1.09 3.10 18.10
CA ALA A 320 0.11 2.28 18.19
C ALA A 320 1.14 2.61 17.10
N GLU A 321 0.71 2.95 15.88
CA GLU A 321 1.59 3.43 14.81
C GLU A 321 2.31 4.72 15.17
N ILE A 322 1.59 5.71 15.72
CA ILE A 322 2.17 6.98 16.16
C ILE A 322 3.10 6.77 17.35
N TYR A 323 2.71 5.98 18.35
CA TYR A 323 3.54 5.65 19.51
C TYR A 323 4.86 5.01 19.09
N SER A 324 4.81 4.01 18.19
CA SER A 324 5.99 3.36 17.61
C SER A 324 6.92 4.36 16.89
N GLY A 325 6.37 5.39 16.24
CA GLY A 325 7.16 6.47 15.65
C GLY A 325 7.84 7.36 16.70
N MET A 326 7.27 7.49 17.91
CA MET A 326 7.79 8.32 18.99
C MET A 326 8.88 7.64 19.83
N GLU A 327 8.91 6.31 19.94
CA GLU A 327 9.92 5.58 20.75
C GLU A 327 11.37 5.90 20.34
N GLY A 328 11.60 6.24 19.06
CA GLY A 328 12.90 6.59 18.50
C GLY A 328 13.17 8.09 18.35
N ILE A 329 12.49 8.98 19.08
CA ILE A 329 12.47 10.45 18.83
C ILE A 329 13.85 11.10 18.71
N SER A 330 14.85 10.57 19.43
CA SER A 330 16.23 11.06 19.41
C SER A 330 16.95 10.88 18.07
N THR A 331 16.48 9.95 17.25
CA THR A 331 17.08 9.55 15.97
C THR A 331 16.30 10.03 14.75
N LEU A 332 15.12 10.62 14.96
CA LEU A 332 14.21 11.02 13.88
C LEU A 332 14.76 12.18 13.03
N PRO A 333 14.34 12.26 11.75
CA PRO A 333 14.62 13.41 10.90
C PRO A 333 14.01 14.69 11.45
N TYR A 334 14.78 15.77 11.44
CA TYR A 334 14.30 17.10 11.85
C TYR A 334 14.80 18.19 10.91
N ALA A 335 14.03 19.28 10.80
CA ALA A 335 14.39 20.47 10.05
C ALA A 335 13.99 21.73 10.83
N ARG A 336 14.70 22.83 10.61
CA ARG A 336 14.40 24.13 11.21
C ARG A 336 13.32 24.82 10.38
N VAL A 337 12.28 25.32 11.04
CA VAL A 337 11.20 26.07 10.39
C VAL A 337 11.66 27.50 10.15
N MET A 338 11.65 27.90 8.88
CA MET A 338 12.04 29.24 8.41
C MET A 338 10.83 30.16 8.25
N ARG A 339 9.67 29.62 7.88
CA ARG A 339 8.42 30.37 7.69
C ARG A 339 7.22 29.52 8.13
N PHE A 340 6.24 30.13 8.78
CA PHE A 340 5.00 29.48 9.22
C PHE A 340 3.84 30.46 9.14
N GLU A 341 2.96 30.33 8.14
CA GLU A 341 1.90 31.29 7.86
C GLU A 341 0.55 30.63 7.62
N GLU A 342 -0.54 31.22 8.15
CA GLU A 342 -1.89 30.70 7.97
C GLU A 342 -2.45 31.06 6.57
N CYS A 343 -2.93 30.07 5.82
CA CYS A 343 -3.48 30.27 4.47
C CYS A 343 -4.95 30.77 4.50
N LYS A 344 -5.19 32.08 4.52
CA LYS A 344 -6.54 32.66 4.28
C LYS A 344 -6.80 32.70 2.76
N PRO A 345 -7.81 31.97 2.20
CA PRO A 345 -9.17 31.75 2.75
C PRO A 345 -9.59 30.27 2.94
N TYR A 346 -8.67 29.29 2.99
CA TYR A 346 -9.01 27.86 2.86
C TYR A 346 -9.54 27.16 4.12
N GLY A 347 -9.53 27.82 5.29
CA GLY A 347 -10.09 27.34 6.56
C GLY A 347 -9.18 27.64 7.75
N LYS A 348 -9.72 27.57 8.99
CA LYS A 348 -8.92 27.65 10.23
C LYS A 348 -7.98 26.44 10.30
N ASN A 349 -6.76 26.63 10.80
CA ASN A 349 -5.73 25.60 11.03
C ASN A 349 -5.00 25.03 9.79
N PHE A 350 -4.99 25.76 8.68
CA PHE A 350 -4.22 25.39 7.48
C PHE A 350 -3.03 26.33 7.32
N PHE A 351 -1.80 25.79 7.33
CA PHE A 351 -0.57 26.58 7.35
C PHE A 351 0.37 26.23 6.19
N GLU A 352 1.05 27.24 5.67
CA GLU A 352 2.19 27.12 4.77
C GLU A 352 3.47 27.18 5.60
N VAL A 353 4.32 26.17 5.41
CA VAL A 353 5.52 25.93 6.21
C VAL A 353 6.72 25.83 5.28
N LYS A 354 7.76 26.60 5.59
CA LYS A 354 9.07 26.53 4.93
C LYS A 354 10.09 25.99 5.91
N VAL A 355 10.85 24.98 5.53
CA VAL A 355 11.93 24.42 6.35
C VAL A 355 13.27 24.45 5.63
N ASP A 356 14.36 24.39 6.40
CA ASP A 356 15.71 24.12 5.87
C ASP A 356 15.91 22.63 5.54
N SER A 357 17.16 22.21 5.28
CA SER A 357 17.46 20.83 4.95
C SER A 357 17.21 19.88 6.12
N TRP A 358 16.58 18.74 5.83
CA TRP A 358 16.35 17.68 6.80
C TRP A 358 17.67 17.06 7.28
N ARG A 359 17.84 16.96 8.61
CA ARG A 359 19.03 16.41 9.26
C ARG A 359 18.66 15.11 9.97
N ASN A 360 19.48 14.07 9.76
CA ASN A 360 19.34 12.77 10.45
C ASN A 360 20.46 12.63 11.50
N ARG A 361 20.13 12.34 12.76
CA ARG A 361 21.13 12.18 13.84
C ARG A 361 21.93 10.87 13.75
N SER A 362 21.45 9.86 13.03
CA SER A 362 22.00 8.49 13.03
C SER A 362 22.86 8.11 11.82
N SER A 363 23.03 8.96 10.80
CA SER A 363 23.85 8.60 9.64
C SER A 363 25.33 8.98 9.82
N LYS A 364 26.13 8.11 10.46
CA LYS A 364 27.60 8.08 10.25
C LYS A 364 27.98 7.70 8.81
N ARG A 365 27.02 7.30 7.97
CA ARG A 365 27.14 7.15 6.52
C ARG A 365 25.91 7.77 5.87
N GLY A 366 26.06 8.93 5.22
CA GLY A 366 24.99 9.58 4.48
C GLY A 366 24.31 8.63 3.48
N LYS A 367 23.18 8.07 3.86
CA LYS A 367 22.26 7.38 2.95
C LYS A 367 20.94 8.14 3.01
N GLU A 368 20.80 9.01 2.02
CA GLU A 368 19.64 9.80 1.59
C GLU A 368 18.95 10.70 2.65
N PRO A 369 18.76 12.01 2.36
CA PRO A 369 17.98 12.89 3.22
C PRO A 369 16.52 12.42 3.29
N TYR A 370 15.87 12.61 4.45
CA TYR A 370 14.46 12.25 4.62
C TYR A 370 13.61 12.93 3.55
N LYS A 371 12.81 12.11 2.86
CA LYS A 371 11.93 12.55 1.80
C LYS A 371 10.49 12.59 2.28
N MET A 372 9.98 13.80 2.45
CA MET A 372 8.64 14.05 2.94
C MET A 372 7.57 13.71 1.90
N LEU A 373 6.45 13.16 2.35
CA LEU A 373 5.30 12.79 1.53
C LEU A 373 4.00 13.39 2.10
N PRO A 374 2.98 13.65 1.25
CA PRO A 374 1.65 13.98 1.73
C PRO A 374 1.11 12.91 2.69
N GLY A 375 0.53 13.35 3.81
CA GLY A 375 0.03 12.52 4.91
C GLY A 375 1.06 12.20 5.99
N ASP A 376 2.33 12.59 5.82
CA ASP A 376 3.34 12.43 6.88
C ASP A 376 2.97 13.29 8.10
N VAL A 377 3.16 12.72 9.30
CA VAL A 377 2.90 13.37 10.58
C VAL A 377 4.18 14.00 11.10
N LEU A 378 4.10 15.29 11.38
CA LEU A 378 5.16 16.10 11.95
C LEU A 378 4.79 16.56 13.37
N ILE A 379 5.80 16.71 14.22
CA ILE A 379 5.71 17.43 15.49
C ILE A 379 6.42 18.77 15.32
N LEU A 380 5.72 19.87 15.59
CA LEU A 380 6.31 21.21 15.59
C LEU A 380 6.73 21.60 17.00
N THR A 381 8.03 21.78 17.24
CA THR A 381 8.58 22.02 18.59
C THR A 381 9.47 23.27 18.63
N ASP A 382 9.68 23.84 19.81
CA ASP A 382 10.64 24.95 20.02
C ASP A 382 12.10 24.47 20.16
N SER A 383 12.33 23.17 20.27
CA SER A 383 13.66 22.57 20.44
C SER A 383 13.63 21.10 20.04
N VAL A 384 14.75 20.59 19.52
CA VAL A 384 14.84 19.19 19.07
C VAL A 384 14.94 18.25 20.29
N PRO A 385 13.90 17.45 20.59
CA PRO A 385 13.83 16.59 21.76
C PRO A 385 14.89 15.49 21.68
N LYS A 386 15.34 15.03 22.85
CA LYS A 386 16.18 13.83 23.03
C LYS A 386 15.35 12.65 23.54
N THR A 387 14.26 12.92 24.25
CA THR A 387 13.36 11.92 24.82
C THR A 387 11.90 12.35 24.61
N VAL A 388 10.96 11.41 24.67
CA VAL A 388 9.52 11.72 24.60
C VAL A 388 9.10 12.64 25.77
N SER A 389 9.72 12.48 26.95
CA SER A 389 9.50 13.33 28.13
C SER A 389 9.88 14.80 27.92
N ASP A 390 10.75 15.12 26.96
CA ASP A 390 11.07 16.52 26.63
C ASP A 390 9.85 17.28 26.07
N LEU A 391 8.85 16.57 25.54
CA LEU A 391 7.59 17.14 25.06
C LEU A 391 6.58 17.39 26.19
N GLN A 392 6.71 16.70 27.33
CA GLN A 392 5.81 16.85 28.49
C GLN A 392 6.18 18.03 29.41
N ARG A 393 7.31 18.71 29.18
CA ARG A 393 7.73 19.84 30.02
C ARG A 393 6.76 21.02 29.88
N MET A 394 6.31 21.54 31.03
CA MET A 394 5.43 22.71 31.12
C MET A 394 5.96 23.89 30.30
N GLY A 395 5.10 24.48 29.45
CA GLY A 395 5.43 25.67 28.64
C GLY A 395 6.02 25.40 27.25
N ARG A 396 6.23 24.15 26.84
CA ARG A 396 6.66 23.78 25.48
C ARG A 396 5.49 23.52 24.54
N ILE A 397 5.66 23.93 23.28
CA ILE A 397 4.66 23.80 22.22
C ILE A 397 5.03 22.59 21.36
N TRP A 398 4.09 21.67 21.12
CA TRP A 398 4.35 20.46 20.32
C TRP A 398 3.13 19.96 19.48
N PRO A 399 2.38 20.80 18.74
CA PRO A 399 1.23 20.30 18.01
C PRO A 399 1.63 19.32 16.89
N PHE A 400 0.77 18.33 16.65
CA PHE A 400 0.81 17.54 15.44
C PHE A 400 0.42 18.37 14.23
N ALA A 401 1.11 18.10 13.12
CA ALA A 401 0.83 18.65 11.82
C ALA A 401 0.86 17.52 10.78
N SER A 402 -0.17 17.38 9.95
CA SER A 402 -0.12 16.47 8.79
C SER A 402 0.23 17.27 7.54
N VAL A 403 1.19 16.77 6.77
CA VAL A 403 1.53 17.31 5.46
C VAL A 403 0.39 17.06 4.48
N THR A 404 -0.02 18.05 3.69
CA THR A 404 -1.12 17.93 2.72
C THR A 404 -0.65 18.12 1.28
N LYS A 405 0.25 19.07 1.05
CA LYS A 405 0.81 19.36 -0.27
C LYS A 405 2.27 19.80 -0.12
N ILE A 406 3.11 19.41 -1.07
CA ILE A 406 4.50 19.84 -1.19
C ILE A 406 4.58 20.69 -2.46
N SER A 407 5.29 21.81 -2.42
CA SER A 407 5.51 22.65 -3.60
C SER A 407 6.61 22.02 -4.47
N ASP A 408 6.34 21.87 -5.76
CA ASP A 408 7.33 21.38 -6.74
C ASP A 408 8.31 22.51 -7.09
N ASP A 409 9.19 22.91 -6.16
CA ASP A 409 10.27 23.83 -6.51
C ASP A 409 11.51 23.07 -7.00
N LYS A 410 11.83 23.31 -8.28
CA LYS A 410 12.97 22.76 -9.01
C LYS A 410 14.27 23.50 -8.64
N SER A 411 14.80 23.30 -7.44
CA SER A 411 16.19 23.72 -7.15
C SER A 411 17.06 22.49 -6.93
N GLU A 412 17.77 22.08 -7.99
CA GLU A 412 18.89 21.15 -7.91
C GLU A 412 20.04 21.83 -7.16
N GLY A 413 20.18 21.51 -5.87
CA GLY A 413 21.29 21.91 -5.02
C GLY A 413 21.14 21.30 -3.64
N ASP A 414 22.24 20.79 -3.07
CA ASP A 414 22.30 20.03 -1.80
C ASP A 414 21.80 20.78 -0.54
N PHE A 415 21.32 22.03 -0.68
CA PHE A 415 20.78 22.88 0.39
C PHE A 415 19.41 23.50 0.05
N ALA A 416 18.56 22.79 -0.70
CA ALA A 416 17.24 23.29 -1.09
C ALA A 416 16.31 23.51 0.13
N LEU A 417 15.75 24.71 0.25
CA LEU A 417 14.64 25.02 1.17
C LEU A 417 13.39 24.25 0.70
N VAL A 418 12.66 23.63 1.63
CA VAL A 418 11.46 22.84 1.30
C VAL A 418 10.21 23.60 1.74
N ASP A 419 9.34 23.91 0.78
CA ASP A 419 8.04 24.54 1.01
C ASP A 419 6.91 23.52 0.95
N PHE A 420 6.02 23.53 1.95
CA PHE A 420 4.89 22.61 2.04
C PHE A 420 3.72 23.18 2.86
N LYS A 421 2.58 22.49 2.79
CA LYS A 421 1.33 22.89 3.47
C LYS A 421 0.92 21.84 4.49
N VAL A 422 0.52 22.27 5.67
CA VAL A 422 0.11 21.40 6.78
C VAL A 422 -1.27 21.76 7.33
N VAL A 423 -1.92 20.75 7.92
CA VAL A 423 -3.10 20.92 8.77
C VAL A 423 -2.70 20.60 10.20
N THR A 424 -3.09 21.46 11.15
CA THR A 424 -2.83 21.27 12.58
C THR A 424 -4.15 21.07 13.37
N GLY A 425 -4.10 20.33 14.47
CA GLY A 425 -5.31 20.04 15.25
C GLY A 425 -5.73 21.12 16.25
N LYS A 426 -4.78 21.76 16.95
CA LYS A 426 -5.09 22.78 17.97
C LYS A 426 -5.18 24.17 17.34
N LYS A 427 -6.18 24.97 17.76
CA LYS A 427 -6.22 26.41 17.46
C LYS A 427 -4.94 27.04 17.99
N MET A 428 -4.03 27.43 17.10
CA MET A 428 -2.79 28.11 17.44
C MET A 428 -2.98 29.58 17.87
N GLY A 429 -4.22 29.95 18.22
CA GLY A 429 -4.71 31.33 18.35
C GLY A 429 -4.12 32.15 19.49
N ASP A 430 -3.44 31.53 20.47
CA ASP A 430 -2.87 32.23 21.64
C ASP A 430 -1.35 32.07 21.76
N ILE A 431 -0.68 31.54 20.74
CA ILE A 431 0.77 31.27 20.78
C ILE A 431 1.48 32.25 19.87
N ASN A 432 2.26 33.18 20.45
CA ASN A 432 3.10 34.14 19.71
C ASN A 432 4.27 33.41 19.00
N LEU A 433 3.97 32.77 17.86
CA LEU A 433 4.95 32.02 17.05
C LEU A 433 5.97 32.93 16.35
N LYS A 434 5.79 34.26 16.38
CA LYS A 434 6.69 35.22 15.73
C LYS A 434 8.03 35.41 16.46
N GLU A 435 8.12 35.02 17.74
CA GLU A 435 9.30 35.32 18.58
C GLU A 435 10.17 34.09 18.91
N ARG A 436 9.79 32.87 18.52
CA ARG A 436 10.52 31.64 18.87
C ARG A 436 10.93 30.84 17.63
N GLN A 437 12.17 30.34 17.63
CA GLN A 437 12.66 29.43 16.61
C GLN A 437 11.96 28.07 16.73
N LEU A 438 11.32 27.61 15.65
CA LEU A 438 10.62 26.33 15.60
C LEU A 438 11.42 25.27 14.81
N PHE A 439 11.19 24.01 15.15
CA PHE A 439 11.70 22.82 14.49
C PHE A 439 10.56 21.88 14.13
N ALA A 440 10.60 21.32 12.92
CA ALA A 440 9.70 20.25 12.48
C ALA A 440 10.42 18.91 12.61
N ILE A 441 9.80 17.95 13.30
CA ILE A 441 10.33 16.59 13.48
C ILE A 441 9.38 15.64 12.76
N SER A 442 9.89 14.82 11.86
CA SER A 442 9.08 13.80 11.21
C SER A 442 8.99 12.56 12.08
N LEU A 443 7.78 12.10 12.36
CA LEU A 443 7.55 10.82 13.05
C LEU A 443 7.77 9.60 12.15
N CYS A 444 8.05 9.81 10.85
CA CYS A 444 8.12 8.74 9.86
C CYS A 444 6.83 7.89 9.80
N VAL A 445 5.69 8.45 10.22
CA VAL A 445 4.34 7.85 10.15
C VAL A 445 3.53 8.61 9.10
N ASN A 446 2.80 7.87 8.25
CA ASN A 446 1.95 8.45 7.21
C ASN A 446 0.48 8.02 7.40
N LEU A 447 -0.40 8.97 7.69
CA LEU A 447 -1.81 8.71 7.98
C LEU A 447 -2.68 8.52 6.73
N THR A 448 -2.14 8.65 5.52
CA THR A 448 -2.94 8.65 4.29
C THR A 448 -3.82 7.41 4.17
N THR A 449 -3.27 6.22 4.43
CA THR A 449 -4.05 4.98 4.34
C THR A 449 -5.14 4.93 5.41
N ASN A 450 -4.82 5.26 6.67
CA ASN A 450 -5.79 5.28 7.77
C ASN A 450 -6.93 6.29 7.51
N ILE A 451 -6.62 7.49 7.01
CA ILE A 451 -7.62 8.51 6.63
C ILE A 451 -8.54 7.98 5.51
N ARG A 452 -7.99 7.26 4.53
CA ARG A 452 -8.78 6.69 3.42
C ARG A 452 -9.66 5.55 3.90
N ILE A 453 -9.17 4.67 4.77
CA ILE A 453 -9.97 3.61 5.42
C ILE A 453 -11.09 4.28 6.22
N TRP A 454 -10.76 5.21 7.12
CA TRP A 454 -11.72 5.94 7.93
C TRP A 454 -12.83 6.57 7.08
N THR A 455 -12.44 7.25 6.00
CA THR A 455 -13.40 7.84 5.08
C THR A 455 -14.26 6.77 4.39
N ALA A 456 -13.67 5.65 3.96
CA ALA A 456 -14.39 4.53 3.34
C ALA A 456 -15.38 3.84 4.29
N LEU A 457 -15.06 3.72 5.58
CA LEU A 457 -15.95 3.18 6.61
C LEU A 457 -17.18 4.07 6.83
N HIS A 458 -17.04 5.39 6.64
CA HIS A 458 -18.12 6.36 6.79
C HIS A 458 -18.76 6.77 5.45
N LEU A 459 -18.30 6.21 4.33
CA LEU A 459 -18.92 6.36 3.01
C LEU A 459 -20.10 5.39 2.89
N SER A 460 -21.21 5.85 2.31
CA SER A 460 -22.42 5.04 2.11
C SER A 460 -22.82 5.01 0.63
N ARG A 461 -21.86 4.70 -0.25
CA ARG A 461 -22.01 4.82 -1.72
C ARG A 461 -22.44 3.55 -2.43
N ASN A 462 -21.89 2.39 -2.07
CA ASN A 462 -22.20 1.12 -2.76
C ASN A 462 -22.60 -0.01 -1.82
N TRP A 463 -23.91 -0.20 -1.65
CA TRP A 463 -24.48 -1.20 -0.76
C TRP A 463 -24.64 -2.59 -1.39
N ASN A 464 -24.56 -2.71 -2.71
CA ASN A 464 -24.91 -3.95 -3.40
C ASN A 464 -23.83 -5.02 -3.22
N VAL A 465 -22.56 -4.66 -3.43
CA VAL A 465 -21.43 -5.58 -3.21
C VAL A 465 -21.19 -5.80 -1.71
N LEU A 466 -21.38 -4.77 -0.87
CA LEU A 466 -21.22 -4.91 0.58
C LEU A 466 -22.25 -5.86 1.21
N LYS A 467 -23.44 -6.02 0.63
CA LYS A 467 -24.40 -7.04 1.10
C LYS A 467 -23.88 -8.46 0.86
N GLU A 468 -23.21 -8.71 -0.26
CA GLU A 468 -22.56 -10.00 -0.55
C GLU A 468 -21.40 -10.29 0.43
N VAL A 469 -20.75 -9.25 0.94
CA VAL A 469 -19.67 -9.35 1.94
C VAL A 469 -20.19 -9.81 3.32
N LEU A 470 -21.46 -9.56 3.64
CA LEU A 470 -22.07 -9.99 4.91
C LEU A 470 -22.34 -11.50 4.97
N CYS A 471 -22.44 -12.17 3.81
CA CYS A 471 -22.77 -13.60 3.69
C CYS A 471 -24.06 -14.02 4.42
N THR A 472 -25.14 -13.25 4.25
CA THR A 472 -26.43 -13.47 4.94
C THR A 472 -27.28 -14.62 4.39
N HIS A 473 -26.90 -15.21 3.24
CA HIS A 473 -27.64 -16.31 2.61
C HIS A 473 -26.71 -17.46 2.21
N SER A 474 -26.90 -18.62 2.83
CA SER A 474 -26.48 -19.93 2.35
C SER A 474 -27.51 -20.48 1.33
N SER A 475 -27.88 -19.69 0.33
CA SER A 475 -28.78 -20.18 -0.72
C SER A 475 -27.94 -20.85 -1.80
N GLY A 476 -28.16 -22.15 -2.00
CA GLY A 476 -27.56 -22.93 -3.08
C GLY A 476 -27.59 -22.17 -4.40
N GLU A 477 -26.49 -22.29 -5.16
CA GLU A 477 -26.34 -21.70 -6.47
C GLU A 477 -27.44 -22.24 -7.39
N GLU A 478 -28.56 -21.51 -7.52
CA GLU A 478 -29.41 -21.65 -8.70
C GLU A 478 -28.59 -21.13 -9.89
N GLU A 479 -27.88 -22.05 -10.54
CA GLU A 479 -27.21 -21.77 -11.79
C GLU A 479 -28.22 -21.18 -12.78
N CYS A 480 -27.87 -20.04 -13.38
CA CYS A 480 -28.67 -19.45 -14.43
C CYS A 480 -28.63 -20.35 -15.66
N SER A 481 -29.67 -21.16 -15.87
CA SER A 481 -29.82 -22.08 -17.02
C SER A 481 -29.74 -21.37 -18.40
N LEU A 482 -30.12 -20.08 -18.47
CA LEU A 482 -29.97 -19.23 -19.66
C LEU A 482 -28.52 -18.80 -19.92
N CYS A 483 -27.68 -18.78 -18.89
CA CYS A 483 -26.30 -18.32 -18.94
C CYS A 483 -25.34 -19.45 -19.36
N THR A 484 -25.66 -20.71 -19.04
CA THR A 484 -24.88 -21.90 -19.43
C THR A 484 -24.84 -22.06 -20.95
N VAL A 485 -26.00 -21.97 -21.63
CA VAL A 485 -26.14 -22.20 -23.08
C VAL A 485 -25.51 -21.08 -23.94
N GLN A 486 -25.66 -19.81 -23.56
CA GLN A 486 -25.06 -18.68 -24.31
C GLN A 486 -23.55 -18.47 -24.03
N SER A 487 -23.02 -19.14 -23.00
CA SER A 487 -21.61 -19.04 -22.64
C SER A 487 -20.71 -19.97 -23.43
N ASP A 488 -21.17 -21.17 -23.77
CA ASP A 488 -20.36 -22.15 -24.49
C ASP A 488 -20.04 -21.71 -25.93
N ASP A 489 -20.95 -21.01 -26.63
CA ASP A 489 -20.66 -20.46 -27.97
C ASP A 489 -19.67 -19.28 -27.92
N PHE A 490 -19.83 -18.36 -26.97
CA PHE A 490 -18.89 -17.23 -26.80
C PHE A 490 -17.51 -17.68 -26.30
N CYS A 491 -17.48 -18.66 -25.39
CA CYS A 491 -16.25 -19.28 -24.90
C CYS A 491 -15.57 -20.13 -25.99
N ARG A 492 -16.31 -20.68 -26.95
CA ARG A 492 -15.73 -21.34 -28.13
C ARG A 492 -15.26 -20.36 -29.21
N GLU A 493 -15.90 -19.21 -29.41
CA GLU A 493 -15.56 -18.27 -30.49
C GLU A 493 -14.49 -17.23 -30.10
N ASN A 494 -14.49 -16.67 -28.88
CA ASN A 494 -13.56 -15.60 -28.46
C ASN A 494 -12.41 -16.07 -27.55
N LEU A 495 -12.62 -17.21 -26.89
CA LEU A 495 -11.70 -17.79 -25.91
C LEU A 495 -10.85 -18.91 -26.56
N LYS A 496 -11.19 -19.41 -27.77
CA LYS A 496 -10.28 -20.22 -28.59
C LYS A 496 -9.08 -19.38 -29.07
N GLY A 497 -8.04 -19.38 -28.27
CA GLY A 497 -6.72 -18.89 -28.65
C GLY A 497 -5.64 -19.71 -27.99
N LYS A 498 -4.44 -19.71 -28.58
CA LYS A 498 -3.18 -20.27 -28.04
C LYS A 498 -3.02 -20.05 -26.52
N LEU A 499 -3.53 -18.93 -26.00
CA LEU A 499 -3.42 -18.47 -24.61
C LEU A 499 -4.20 -19.30 -23.57
N LEU A 500 -5.36 -19.90 -23.91
CA LEU A 500 -6.04 -20.81 -22.97
C LEU A 500 -5.39 -22.18 -22.91
N ASN A 501 -4.77 -22.63 -24.02
CA ASN A 501 -4.01 -23.88 -24.04
C ASN A 501 -2.75 -23.80 -23.15
N ASP A 502 -2.31 -22.59 -22.82
CA ASP A 502 -1.19 -22.34 -21.91
C ASP A 502 -1.60 -22.40 -20.41
N LEU A 503 -2.88 -22.60 -20.11
CA LEU A 503 -3.43 -22.76 -18.76
C LEU A 503 -3.69 -24.24 -18.47
N ASN A 504 -3.59 -24.61 -17.19
CA ASN A 504 -4.11 -25.90 -16.75
C ASN A 504 -5.63 -25.87 -16.54
N GLU A 505 -6.22 -27.04 -16.37
CA GLU A 505 -7.66 -27.23 -16.16
C GLU A 505 -8.20 -26.39 -14.99
N SER A 506 -7.54 -26.41 -13.83
CA SER A 506 -7.98 -25.64 -12.64
C SER A 506 -7.98 -24.13 -12.87
N GLN A 507 -6.97 -23.60 -13.58
CA GLN A 507 -6.87 -22.19 -13.94
C GLN A 507 -7.93 -21.82 -14.99
N ALA A 508 -8.12 -22.66 -16.01
CA ALA A 508 -9.10 -22.43 -17.05
C ALA A 508 -10.52 -22.42 -16.48
N GLU A 509 -10.86 -23.39 -15.62
CA GLU A 509 -12.19 -23.50 -15.02
C GLU A 509 -12.50 -22.33 -14.08
N ALA A 510 -11.53 -21.91 -13.27
CA ALA A 510 -11.66 -20.73 -12.41
C ALA A 510 -11.99 -19.46 -13.22
N ILE A 511 -11.28 -19.25 -14.33
CA ILE A 511 -11.48 -18.08 -15.21
C ILE A 511 -12.84 -18.18 -15.91
N LEU A 512 -13.18 -19.32 -16.51
CA LEU A 512 -14.43 -19.52 -17.23
C LEU A 512 -15.64 -19.30 -16.32
N THR A 513 -15.60 -19.84 -15.09
CA THR A 513 -16.66 -19.66 -14.10
C THR A 513 -16.82 -18.19 -13.70
N CYS A 514 -15.71 -17.48 -13.44
CA CYS A 514 -15.75 -16.05 -13.14
C CYS A 514 -16.34 -15.24 -14.30
N LEU A 515 -15.90 -15.49 -15.54
CA LEU A 515 -16.39 -14.77 -16.73
C LEU A 515 -17.89 -15.03 -16.99
N ARG A 516 -18.36 -16.27 -16.82
CA ARG A 516 -19.78 -16.65 -16.91
C ARG A 516 -20.63 -15.88 -15.91
N LYS A 517 -20.20 -15.83 -14.65
CA LYS A 517 -20.91 -15.12 -13.57
C LYS A 517 -20.93 -13.60 -13.79
N ILE A 518 -19.83 -12.99 -14.26
CA ILE A 518 -19.78 -11.54 -14.57
C ILE A 518 -20.71 -11.16 -15.72
N ARG A 519 -20.90 -12.04 -16.71
CA ARG A 519 -21.85 -11.78 -17.82
C ARG A 519 -23.30 -11.79 -17.34
N CYS A 520 -23.61 -12.54 -16.29
CA CYS A 520 -24.94 -12.58 -15.70
C CYS A 520 -25.22 -11.29 -14.91
N GLN A 521 -25.84 -10.29 -15.54
CA GLN A 521 -26.14 -9.00 -14.92
C GLN A 521 -27.25 -9.03 -13.85
N ARG A 522 -27.72 -10.21 -13.44
CA ARG A 522 -28.90 -10.37 -12.56
C ARG A 522 -28.59 -10.13 -11.09
N LYS A 523 -27.41 -10.54 -10.61
CA LYS A 523 -26.98 -10.41 -9.21
C LYS A 523 -25.53 -9.93 -9.11
N PRO A 524 -25.17 -9.15 -8.08
CA PRO A 524 -23.77 -8.88 -7.78
C PRO A 524 -23.04 -10.19 -7.48
N VAL A 525 -21.78 -10.27 -7.84
CA VAL A 525 -20.97 -11.49 -7.68
C VAL A 525 -19.72 -11.14 -6.90
N LEU A 526 -19.40 -11.95 -5.89
CA LEU A 526 -18.15 -11.87 -5.15
C LEU A 526 -17.52 -13.26 -5.18
N GLU A 527 -16.45 -13.46 -5.95
CA GLU A 527 -15.76 -14.76 -6.08
C GLU A 527 -14.40 -14.76 -5.38
N LEU A 528 -13.95 -15.95 -4.95
CA LEU A 528 -12.63 -16.18 -4.39
C LEU A 528 -11.82 -17.10 -5.31
N ILE A 529 -10.63 -16.68 -5.70
CA ILE A 529 -9.64 -17.56 -6.36
C ILE A 529 -8.53 -17.83 -5.36
N TRP A 530 -8.40 -19.10 -4.98
CA TRP A 530 -7.39 -19.54 -4.04
C TRP A 530 -6.20 -20.09 -4.80
N GLY A 531 -5.02 -19.55 -4.54
CA GLY A 531 -3.82 -20.00 -5.22
C GLY A 531 -2.62 -20.07 -4.28
N PRO A 532 -2.14 -21.27 -3.96
CA PRO A 532 -0.87 -21.45 -3.26
C PRO A 532 0.37 -20.89 -4.01
N PRO A 533 1.57 -20.91 -3.41
CA PRO A 533 2.81 -20.49 -4.06
C PRO A 533 3.10 -21.29 -5.32
N GLY A 534 3.50 -20.61 -6.40
CA GLY A 534 3.89 -21.27 -7.65
C GLY A 534 2.74 -21.77 -8.52
N THR A 535 1.47 -21.59 -8.12
CA THR A 535 0.30 -22.09 -8.88
C THR A 535 -0.13 -21.20 -10.04
N GLY A 536 0.64 -20.15 -10.33
CA GLY A 536 0.39 -19.27 -11.46
C GLY A 536 -0.74 -18.26 -11.26
N LYS A 537 -1.12 -17.91 -10.01
CA LYS A 537 -2.12 -16.87 -9.68
C LYS A 537 -2.07 -15.68 -10.63
N THR A 538 -0.96 -14.96 -10.67
CA THR A 538 -0.82 -13.75 -11.47
C THR A 538 -0.87 -14.02 -12.98
N LYS A 539 -0.48 -15.22 -13.45
CA LYS A 539 -0.64 -15.64 -14.86
C LYS A 539 -2.13 -15.82 -15.18
N ALA A 540 -2.86 -16.55 -14.34
CA ALA A 540 -4.30 -16.76 -14.49
C ALA A 540 -5.05 -15.42 -14.44
N THR A 541 -4.72 -14.54 -13.49
CA THR A 541 -5.32 -13.21 -13.40
C THR A 541 -5.02 -12.36 -14.64
N ALA A 542 -3.79 -12.37 -15.15
CA ALA A 542 -3.46 -11.59 -16.36
C ALA A 542 -4.26 -12.06 -17.60
N ILE A 543 -4.43 -13.38 -17.77
CA ILE A 543 -5.25 -13.93 -18.86
C ILE A 543 -6.73 -13.60 -18.67
N MET A 544 -7.24 -13.66 -17.43
CA MET A 544 -8.60 -13.24 -17.11
C MET A 544 -8.83 -11.76 -17.44
N LEU A 545 -7.89 -10.88 -17.06
CA LEU A 545 -7.96 -9.44 -17.32
C LEU A 545 -7.93 -9.13 -18.82
N LEU A 546 -7.14 -9.85 -19.61
CA LEU A 546 -7.12 -9.71 -21.06
C LEU A 546 -8.48 -10.05 -21.68
N ASN A 547 -9.15 -11.10 -21.19
CA ASN A 547 -10.50 -11.46 -21.64
C ASN A 547 -11.54 -10.41 -21.22
N LEU A 548 -11.44 -9.88 -19.99
CA LEU A 548 -12.31 -8.79 -19.51
C LEU A 548 -12.13 -7.52 -20.34
N LEU A 549 -10.91 -7.21 -20.77
CA LEU A 549 -10.62 -6.10 -21.67
C LEU A 549 -11.28 -6.31 -23.04
N ARG A 550 -11.21 -7.52 -23.61
CA ARG A 550 -11.89 -7.88 -24.87
C ARG A 550 -13.42 -7.79 -24.75
N MET A 551 -13.97 -8.11 -23.59
CA MET A 551 -15.39 -7.94 -23.25
C MET A 551 -15.79 -6.47 -23.03
N LYS A 552 -14.83 -5.52 -23.10
CA LYS A 552 -15.03 -4.09 -22.79
C LYS A 552 -15.58 -3.87 -21.38
N CYS A 553 -15.24 -4.77 -20.45
CA CYS A 553 -15.62 -4.66 -19.06
C CYS A 553 -14.63 -3.73 -18.34
N ARG A 554 -15.12 -2.57 -17.91
CA ARG A 554 -14.29 -1.60 -17.19
C ARG A 554 -13.97 -2.13 -15.80
N THR A 555 -12.70 -2.43 -15.57
CA THR A 555 -12.22 -3.17 -14.40
C THR A 555 -11.15 -2.38 -13.65
N VAL A 556 -11.29 -2.30 -12.33
CA VAL A 556 -10.23 -1.81 -11.44
C VAL A 556 -9.50 -3.01 -10.89
N VAL A 557 -8.18 -3.02 -11.05
CA VAL A 557 -7.28 -4.04 -10.56
C VAL A 557 -6.42 -3.42 -9.47
N CYS A 558 -6.41 -4.02 -8.30
CA CYS A 558 -5.58 -3.55 -7.21
C CYS A 558 -4.90 -4.67 -6.43
N ALA A 559 -3.83 -4.30 -5.73
CA ALA A 559 -3.11 -5.17 -4.81
C ALA A 559 -2.60 -4.34 -3.61
N PRO A 560 -2.21 -4.97 -2.49
CA PRO A 560 -1.68 -4.27 -1.32
C PRO A 560 -0.40 -3.48 -1.61
N THR A 561 0.51 -4.05 -2.41
CA THR A 561 1.86 -3.50 -2.64
C THR A 561 2.05 -3.01 -4.07
N ASN A 562 2.90 -2.00 -4.27
CA ASN A 562 3.24 -1.52 -5.62
C ASN A 562 3.86 -2.63 -6.47
N VAL A 563 4.70 -3.49 -5.87
CA VAL A 563 5.37 -4.60 -6.56
C VAL A 563 4.36 -5.58 -7.15
N ALA A 564 3.34 -5.96 -6.38
CA ALA A 564 2.27 -6.84 -6.87
C ALA A 564 1.48 -6.19 -8.02
N VAL A 565 1.14 -4.89 -7.90
CA VAL A 565 0.44 -4.15 -8.96
C VAL A 565 1.27 -4.04 -10.23
N THR A 566 2.58 -3.77 -10.13
CA THR A 566 3.46 -3.68 -11.30
C THR A 566 3.67 -5.03 -11.96
N GLU A 567 3.76 -6.11 -11.19
CA GLU A 567 3.93 -7.47 -11.70
C GLU A 567 2.72 -7.91 -12.53
N ILE A 568 1.49 -7.75 -12.00
CA ILE A 568 0.28 -8.09 -12.75
C ILE A 568 0.11 -7.21 -13.99
N ALA A 569 0.41 -5.91 -13.88
CA ALA A 569 0.32 -4.99 -15.02
C ALA A 569 1.35 -5.36 -16.11
N SER A 570 2.57 -5.74 -15.73
CA SER A 570 3.63 -6.18 -16.64
C SER A 570 3.20 -7.41 -17.44
N ARG A 571 2.63 -8.42 -16.76
CA ARG A 571 2.11 -9.62 -17.43
C ARG A 571 0.99 -9.32 -18.41
N VAL A 572 0.08 -8.42 -18.07
CA VAL A 572 -0.99 -8.00 -18.99
C VAL A 572 -0.42 -7.28 -20.21
N VAL A 573 0.50 -6.34 -20.03
CA VAL A 573 1.16 -5.62 -21.13
C VAL A 573 1.92 -6.58 -22.04
N HIS A 574 2.64 -7.55 -21.46
CA HIS A 574 3.35 -8.59 -22.20
C HIS A 574 2.41 -9.42 -23.09
N LEU A 575 1.27 -9.85 -22.54
CA LEU A 575 0.24 -10.59 -23.28
C LEU A 575 -0.49 -9.76 -24.35
N MET A 576 -0.49 -8.42 -24.23
CA MET A 576 -1.11 -7.52 -25.20
C MET A 576 -0.25 -7.23 -26.43
N ARG A 577 1.07 -7.54 -26.41
CA ARG A 577 1.99 -7.29 -27.53
C ARG A 577 1.44 -7.88 -28.83
N GLY A 578 1.03 -6.99 -29.75
CA GLY A 578 0.50 -7.35 -31.07
C GLY A 578 -1.03 -7.39 -31.23
N SER A 579 -1.85 -7.11 -30.20
CA SER A 579 -3.31 -7.27 -30.31
C SER A 579 -4.21 -6.15 -29.75
N ALA A 580 -3.73 -5.23 -28.90
CA ALA A 580 -4.57 -4.17 -28.30
C ALA A 580 -3.80 -2.86 -28.03
N SER A 581 -4.52 -1.72 -27.99
CA SER A 581 -3.94 -0.40 -27.68
C SER A 581 -3.56 -0.30 -26.20
N LEU A 582 -2.34 0.19 -25.92
CA LEU A 582 -1.89 0.43 -24.54
C LEU A 582 -2.73 1.53 -23.86
N GLY A 583 -3.41 2.39 -24.62
CA GLY A 583 -4.32 3.42 -24.12
C GLY A 583 -5.48 2.88 -23.29
N ASP A 584 -5.85 1.61 -23.48
CA ASP A 584 -6.95 0.97 -22.75
C ASP A 584 -6.54 0.53 -21.33
N VAL A 585 -5.24 0.52 -21.04
CA VAL A 585 -4.66 0.12 -19.76
C VAL A 585 -4.01 1.32 -19.10
N LEU A 586 -4.26 1.53 -17.80
CA LEU A 586 -3.68 2.63 -17.05
C LEU A 586 -3.13 2.15 -15.70
N LEU A 587 -1.86 2.42 -15.43
CA LEU A 587 -1.23 2.24 -14.13
C LEU A 587 -1.08 3.58 -13.42
N PHE A 588 -1.59 3.71 -12.20
CA PHE A 588 -1.41 4.94 -11.41
C PHE A 588 -1.09 4.67 -9.95
N GLY A 589 -0.31 5.58 -9.36
CA GLY A 589 0.19 5.49 -8.00
C GLY A 589 1.18 6.61 -7.71
N ASN A 590 1.90 6.54 -6.58
CA ASN A 590 2.97 7.48 -6.31
C ASN A 590 4.17 7.16 -7.23
N LYS A 591 4.61 8.13 -8.05
CA LYS A 591 5.68 7.96 -9.05
C LYS A 591 6.94 7.34 -8.45
N GLU A 592 7.34 7.81 -7.28
CA GLU A 592 8.60 7.43 -6.63
C GLU A 592 8.54 6.03 -6.02
N ARG A 593 7.35 5.61 -5.57
CA ARG A 593 7.15 4.28 -4.98
C ARG A 593 6.89 3.20 -6.01
N LEU A 594 6.38 3.58 -7.19
CA LEU A 594 6.11 2.66 -8.29
C LEU A 594 7.39 2.18 -8.99
N LYS A 595 8.47 2.99 -9.00
CA LYS A 595 9.79 2.66 -9.60
C LYS A 595 9.67 1.93 -10.95
N VAL A 596 8.90 2.51 -11.87
CA VAL A 596 8.58 1.91 -13.18
C VAL A 596 9.62 2.22 -14.26
N GLU A 597 10.69 2.94 -13.92
CA GLU A 597 11.74 3.32 -14.87
C GLU A 597 12.48 2.07 -15.37
N GLY A 598 12.55 1.91 -16.69
CA GLY A 598 13.19 0.75 -17.32
C GLY A 598 12.34 -0.53 -17.32
N LEU A 599 11.07 -0.48 -16.87
CA LEU A 599 10.14 -1.61 -16.92
C LEU A 599 9.19 -1.50 -18.12
N GLU A 600 8.68 -2.64 -18.60
CA GLU A 600 7.70 -2.68 -19.71
C GLU A 600 6.39 -1.92 -19.41
N VAL A 601 6.09 -1.68 -18.13
CA VAL A 601 4.90 -0.94 -17.66
C VAL A 601 5.08 0.58 -17.67
N GLU A 602 6.26 1.09 -18.03
CA GLU A 602 6.54 2.52 -18.06
C GLU A 602 5.54 3.27 -18.97
N ASP A 603 5.17 2.65 -20.08
CA ASP A 603 4.27 3.19 -21.10
C ASP A 603 2.82 3.31 -20.63
N ILE A 604 2.39 2.49 -19.66
CA ILE A 604 1.03 2.54 -19.12
C ILE A 604 0.93 3.41 -17.86
N CYS A 605 2.05 3.88 -17.33
CA CYS A 605 2.08 4.74 -16.15
C CYS A 605 1.48 6.12 -16.45
N LEU A 606 0.50 6.55 -15.64
CA LEU A 606 -0.21 7.82 -15.80
C LEU A 606 0.74 9.02 -15.95
N HIS A 607 1.79 9.10 -15.14
CA HIS A 607 2.73 10.24 -15.17
C HIS A 607 3.50 10.28 -16.50
N ASN A 608 3.98 9.13 -16.98
CA ASN A 608 4.75 9.04 -18.21
C ASN A 608 3.86 9.22 -19.43
N ARG A 609 2.65 8.65 -19.41
CA ARG A 609 1.63 8.86 -20.44
C ARG A 609 1.27 10.34 -20.58
N VAL A 610 0.99 11.02 -19.47
CA VAL A 610 0.69 12.46 -19.46
C VAL A 610 1.86 13.25 -20.03
N LYS A 611 3.09 12.98 -19.57
CA LYS A 611 4.31 13.63 -20.10
C LYS A 611 4.44 13.46 -21.62
N ARG A 612 4.28 12.23 -22.13
CA ARG A 612 4.37 11.93 -23.56
C ARG A 612 3.27 12.60 -24.38
N ILE A 613 2.02 12.61 -23.89
CA ILE A 613 0.91 13.30 -24.57
C ILE A 613 1.15 14.82 -24.58
N THR A 614 1.62 15.40 -23.47
CA THR A 614 1.99 16.82 -23.39
C THR A 614 3.09 17.17 -24.41
N GLU A 615 4.17 16.39 -24.45
CA GLU A 615 5.25 16.58 -25.45
C GLU A 615 4.74 16.41 -26.88
N CYS A 616 3.92 15.39 -27.14
CA CYS A 616 3.36 15.12 -28.47
C CYS A 616 2.41 16.23 -28.96
N THR A 617 1.77 16.96 -28.06
CA THR A 617 0.82 18.06 -28.37
C THR A 617 1.43 19.45 -28.18
N ALA A 618 2.72 19.52 -27.85
CA ALA A 618 3.42 20.78 -27.66
C ALA A 618 3.54 21.59 -28.96
N PRO A 619 3.51 22.94 -28.92
CA PRO A 619 3.61 23.76 -30.12
C PRO A 619 4.93 23.63 -30.89
N THR A 620 6.04 23.41 -30.19
CA THR A 620 7.41 23.44 -30.75
C THR A 620 8.05 22.06 -30.92
N THR A 621 7.56 21.04 -30.22
CA THR A 621 8.11 19.67 -30.26
C THR A 621 7.06 18.62 -30.57
N GLY A 622 5.79 19.03 -30.73
CA GLY A 622 4.69 18.14 -31.00
C GLY A 622 4.53 17.77 -32.47
N TRP A 623 3.57 16.87 -32.74
CA TRP A 623 3.38 16.26 -34.05
C TRP A 623 3.14 17.27 -35.18
N LYS A 624 2.42 18.37 -34.90
CA LYS A 624 2.17 19.44 -35.90
C LYS A 624 3.47 20.08 -36.37
N TYR A 625 4.36 20.41 -35.43
CA TYR A 625 5.66 20.97 -35.75
C TYR A 625 6.55 19.96 -36.46
N CYS A 626 6.61 18.71 -35.96
CA CYS A 626 7.43 17.66 -36.56
C CYS A 626 7.03 17.36 -38.01
N ILE A 627 5.73 17.26 -38.30
CA ILE A 627 5.24 17.05 -39.68
C ILE A 627 5.59 18.25 -40.56
N SER A 628 5.34 19.48 -40.10
CA SER A 628 5.69 20.68 -40.86
C SER A 628 7.19 20.77 -41.13
N SER A 629 8.03 20.49 -40.12
CA SER A 629 9.49 20.48 -40.26
C SER A 629 9.96 19.40 -41.26
N ALA A 630 9.35 18.21 -41.23
CA ALA A 630 9.65 17.13 -42.17
C ALA A 630 9.24 17.48 -43.61
N ILE A 631 8.07 18.09 -43.79
CA ILE A 631 7.61 18.56 -45.10
C ILE A 631 8.56 19.65 -45.63
N THR A 632 8.93 20.64 -44.80
CA THR A 632 9.85 21.70 -45.20
C THR A 632 11.22 21.15 -45.59
N PHE A 633 11.79 20.23 -44.79
CA PHE A 633 13.08 19.61 -45.08
C PHE A 633 13.07 18.76 -46.36
N LEU A 634 12.07 17.89 -46.54
CA LEU A 634 12.01 17.03 -47.73
C LEU A 634 11.64 17.80 -49.01
N SER A 635 10.94 18.94 -48.87
CA SER A 635 10.60 19.79 -50.03
C SER A 635 11.82 20.53 -50.56
N ASP A 636 12.64 21.11 -49.68
CA ASP A 636 13.87 21.80 -50.06
C ASP A 636 14.93 21.78 -48.93
N PRO A 637 15.80 20.75 -48.91
CA PRO A 637 16.87 20.67 -47.92
C PRO A 637 18.04 21.63 -48.21
N LEU A 638 18.20 22.08 -49.46
CA LEU A 638 19.32 22.92 -49.87
C LEU A 638 19.19 24.34 -49.32
N LEU A 639 17.95 24.84 -49.18
CA LEU A 639 17.68 26.09 -48.46
C LEU A 639 18.19 26.08 -47.02
N GLN A 640 18.14 24.94 -46.31
CA GLN A 640 18.63 24.84 -44.93
C GLN A 640 20.15 24.69 -44.85
N TYR A 641 20.77 24.03 -45.83
CA TYR A 641 22.22 23.84 -45.91
C TYR A 641 22.98 25.15 -46.23
N ASN A 642 22.34 26.06 -46.97
CA ASN A 642 22.93 27.33 -47.40
C ASN A 642 22.81 28.46 -46.37
N ILE A 643 22.17 28.24 -45.21
CA ILE A 643 22.07 29.22 -44.12
C ILE A 643 23.40 29.23 -43.35
N PRO A 644 24.09 30.38 -43.18
CA PRO A 644 25.32 30.45 -42.39
C PRO A 644 25.01 30.18 -40.91
N SER A 645 25.43 29.04 -40.37
CA SER A 645 25.36 28.75 -38.93
C SER A 645 26.45 29.53 -38.19
N GLY A 646 26.06 30.39 -37.25
CA GLY A 646 26.96 31.29 -36.50
C GLY A 646 27.87 30.64 -35.46
N GLU A 647 28.24 29.36 -35.60
CA GLU A 647 29.22 28.70 -34.73
C GLU A 647 30.58 28.56 -35.44
N LYS A 648 31.64 28.69 -34.64
CA LYS A 648 33.05 28.84 -35.03
C LYS A 648 33.53 27.83 -36.08
N LEU A 649 34.47 28.27 -36.92
CA LEU A 649 35.25 27.49 -37.87
C LEU A 649 35.68 26.11 -37.32
N CYS A 650 34.89 25.09 -37.60
CA CYS A 650 35.26 23.69 -37.56
C CYS A 650 34.55 23.05 -38.77
N GLU A 651 35.34 22.39 -39.62
CA GLU A 651 35.00 21.65 -40.85
C GLU A 651 33.52 21.67 -41.30
N ARG A 652 33.25 22.35 -42.44
CA ARG A 652 31.92 22.37 -43.05
C ARG A 652 31.57 20.94 -43.50
N LYS A 653 30.65 20.29 -42.78
CA LYS A 653 30.18 18.92 -43.05
C LYS A 653 29.74 18.76 -44.51
N SER A 654 29.94 17.58 -45.09
CA SER A 654 29.47 17.28 -46.44
C SER A 654 27.94 17.34 -46.51
N LEU A 655 27.37 17.64 -47.70
CA LEU A 655 25.92 17.67 -47.90
C LEU A 655 25.26 16.35 -47.48
N LEU A 656 25.91 15.21 -47.71
CA LEU A 656 25.39 13.89 -47.34
C LEU A 656 25.35 13.70 -45.81
N GLU A 657 26.40 14.11 -45.09
CA GLU A 657 26.44 14.05 -43.63
C GLU A 657 25.40 14.98 -43.00
N PHE A 658 25.26 16.20 -43.52
CA PHE A 658 24.20 17.13 -43.12
C PHE A 658 22.82 16.51 -43.32
N LEU A 659 22.54 15.93 -44.50
CA LEU A 659 21.26 15.29 -44.79
C LEU A 659 20.97 14.11 -43.85
N ARG A 660 21.97 13.27 -43.56
CA ARG A 660 21.83 12.12 -42.64
C ARG A 660 21.52 12.57 -41.22
N GLU A 661 22.29 13.51 -40.67
CA GLU A 661 22.08 14.03 -39.31
C GLU A 661 20.72 14.73 -39.19
N ARG A 662 20.41 15.65 -40.10
CA ARG A 662 19.16 16.41 -40.07
C ARG A 662 17.93 15.54 -40.30
N PHE A 663 18.01 14.54 -41.17
CA PHE A 663 16.92 13.60 -41.37
C PHE A 663 16.67 12.80 -40.09
N LEU A 664 17.71 12.29 -39.43
CA LEU A 664 17.59 11.59 -38.15
C LEU A 664 17.00 12.49 -37.06
N ASP A 665 17.43 13.75 -36.98
CA ASP A 665 16.94 14.72 -35.99
C ASP A 665 15.45 15.06 -36.16
N ILE A 666 14.94 15.03 -37.39
CA ILE A 666 13.52 15.30 -37.68
C ILE A 666 12.67 14.04 -37.51
N VAL A 667 13.15 12.89 -38.00
CA VAL A 667 12.40 11.64 -38.01
C VAL A 667 12.29 11.06 -36.60
N LYS A 668 13.31 11.17 -35.75
CA LYS A 668 13.26 10.65 -34.37
C LYS A 668 12.08 11.23 -33.55
N PRO A 669 11.90 12.57 -33.43
CA PRO A 669 10.72 13.17 -32.79
C PRO A 669 9.40 12.81 -33.47
N LEU A 670 9.39 12.72 -34.81
CA LEU A 670 8.19 12.37 -35.57
C LEU A 670 7.73 10.94 -35.26
N LYS A 671 8.64 9.95 -35.30
CA LYS A 671 8.38 8.55 -34.91
C LYS A 671 7.85 8.48 -33.48
N ARG A 672 8.44 9.23 -32.55
CA ARG A 672 7.98 9.29 -31.14
C ARG A 672 6.56 9.85 -31.01
N CYS A 673 6.23 10.90 -31.75
CA CYS A 673 4.87 11.48 -31.75
C CYS A 673 3.85 10.48 -32.30
N PHE A 674 4.13 9.86 -33.44
CA PHE A 674 3.24 8.86 -34.03
C PHE A 674 3.07 7.62 -33.16
N TYR A 675 4.15 7.13 -32.56
CA TYR A 675 4.07 6.06 -31.57
C TYR A 675 3.13 6.46 -30.41
N THR A 676 3.25 7.69 -29.91
CA THR A 676 2.39 8.20 -28.82
C THR A 676 0.92 8.25 -29.25
N LEU A 677 0.61 8.80 -30.43
CA LEU A 677 -0.76 8.89 -30.93
C LEU A 677 -1.41 7.52 -31.15
N CYS A 678 -0.65 6.55 -31.69
CA CYS A 678 -1.18 5.21 -32.01
C CYS A 678 -1.28 4.28 -30.80
N THR A 679 -0.43 4.45 -29.77
CA THR A 679 -0.35 3.51 -28.64
C THR A 679 -0.93 4.06 -27.34
N GLN A 680 -0.79 5.36 -27.06
CA GLN A 680 -1.14 5.95 -25.75
C GLN A 680 -2.59 6.44 -25.69
N ILE A 681 -3.22 6.63 -26.84
CA ILE A 681 -4.61 7.04 -26.96
C ILE A 681 -5.47 5.79 -27.15
N HIS A 682 -6.58 5.71 -26.42
CA HIS A 682 -7.53 4.60 -26.49
C HIS A 682 -8.03 4.38 -27.93
N ALA A 683 -8.11 3.11 -28.36
CA ALA A 683 -8.31 2.76 -29.76
C ALA A 683 -9.62 3.30 -30.36
N SER A 684 -10.66 3.50 -29.55
CA SER A 684 -11.92 4.08 -30.04
C SER A 684 -11.80 5.54 -30.48
N TYR A 685 -10.82 6.26 -29.95
CA TYR A 685 -10.62 7.67 -30.28
C TYR A 685 -9.73 7.83 -31.52
N VAL A 686 -8.91 6.83 -31.86
CA VAL A 686 -8.01 6.86 -33.03
C VAL A 686 -8.64 6.06 -34.18
N PRO A 687 -9.11 6.71 -35.25
CA PRO A 687 -9.65 6.01 -36.41
C PRO A 687 -8.62 5.07 -37.05
N LYS A 688 -9.01 3.82 -37.36
CA LYS A 688 -8.12 2.81 -37.96
C LYS A 688 -7.39 3.28 -39.22
N HIS A 689 -8.04 4.11 -40.04
CA HIS A 689 -7.43 4.65 -41.26
C HIS A 689 -6.24 5.59 -40.97
N ILE A 690 -6.25 6.32 -39.85
CA ILE A 690 -5.13 7.19 -39.44
C ILE A 690 -3.94 6.32 -39.05
N VAL A 691 -4.17 5.24 -38.30
CA VAL A 691 -3.12 4.28 -37.92
C VAL A 691 -2.47 3.68 -39.16
N HIS A 692 -3.25 3.22 -40.13
CA HIS A 692 -2.73 2.68 -41.40
C HIS A 692 -1.86 3.70 -42.15
N LYS A 693 -2.32 4.94 -42.31
CA LYS A 693 -1.55 6.00 -42.99
C LYS A 693 -0.25 6.33 -42.26
N ILE A 694 -0.26 6.32 -40.93
CA ILE A 694 0.95 6.50 -40.12
C ILE A 694 1.92 5.34 -40.33
N THR A 695 1.46 4.09 -40.31
CA THR A 695 2.31 2.91 -40.56
C THR A 695 2.92 2.94 -41.96
N GLU A 696 2.13 3.31 -42.97
CA GLU A 696 2.59 3.47 -44.35
C GLU A 696 3.68 4.56 -44.45
N LEU A 697 3.45 5.73 -43.83
CA LEU A 697 4.44 6.81 -43.76
C LEU A 697 5.74 6.37 -43.07
N LEU A 698 5.65 5.62 -41.97
CA LEU A 698 6.83 5.11 -41.27
C LEU A 698 7.64 4.15 -42.15
N GLY A 699 6.98 3.28 -42.91
CA GLY A 699 7.65 2.41 -43.89
C GLY A 699 8.34 3.19 -45.01
N HIS A 700 7.72 4.24 -45.53
CA HIS A 700 8.34 5.13 -46.53
C HIS A 700 9.56 5.85 -45.96
N LEU A 701 9.49 6.36 -44.73
CA LEU A 701 10.60 7.03 -44.04
C LEU A 701 11.76 6.08 -43.73
N GLU A 702 11.50 4.82 -43.39
CA GLU A 702 12.53 3.79 -43.18
C GLU A 702 13.23 3.44 -44.49
N SER A 703 12.46 3.17 -45.55
CA SER A 703 13.03 2.92 -46.88
C SER A 703 13.88 4.09 -47.37
N PHE A 704 13.47 5.33 -47.12
CA PHE A 704 14.26 6.52 -47.45
C PHE A 704 15.52 6.64 -46.58
N SER A 705 15.45 6.28 -45.30
CA SER A 705 16.61 6.22 -44.39
C SER A 705 17.66 5.21 -44.85
N ASP A 706 17.21 4.03 -45.28
CA ASP A 706 18.08 2.95 -45.76
C ASP A 706 18.80 3.38 -47.04
N LEU A 707 18.06 4.01 -47.97
CA LEU A 707 18.65 4.61 -49.16
C LEU A 707 19.69 5.66 -48.78
N LEU A 708 19.36 6.64 -47.93
CA LEU A 708 20.32 7.67 -47.48
C LEU A 708 21.59 7.09 -46.81
N SER A 709 21.47 5.92 -46.17
CA SER A 709 22.57 5.27 -45.46
C SER A 709 23.44 4.39 -46.36
N GLY A 710 23.01 4.08 -47.58
CA GLY A 710 23.73 3.21 -48.51
C GLY A 710 25.10 3.75 -48.92
N GLU A 711 26.11 2.88 -48.95
CA GLU A 711 27.49 3.21 -49.33
C GLU A 711 27.62 3.72 -50.77
N ASN A 712 26.73 3.26 -51.65
CA ASN A 712 26.69 3.66 -53.06
C ASN A 712 26.47 5.17 -53.27
N LEU A 713 25.87 5.89 -52.30
CA LEU A 713 25.61 7.33 -52.40
C LEU A 713 26.84 8.21 -52.13
N VAL A 714 27.90 7.65 -51.53
CA VAL A 714 29.16 8.38 -51.31
C VAL A 714 29.79 8.76 -52.66
N PHE A 715 29.69 7.88 -53.66
CA PHE A 715 30.17 8.09 -55.03
C PHE A 715 29.40 9.17 -55.81
N PHE A 716 28.15 9.47 -55.42
CA PHE A 716 27.30 10.48 -56.07
C PHE A 716 27.17 11.77 -55.25
N SER A 717 28.01 11.98 -54.24
CA SER A 717 27.90 13.08 -53.27
C SER A 717 27.88 14.48 -53.91
N GLN A 718 28.61 14.68 -55.01
CA GLN A 718 28.64 15.94 -55.77
C GLN A 718 27.36 16.20 -56.60
N ARG A 719 26.61 15.15 -56.96
CA ARG A 719 25.36 15.22 -57.75
C ARG A 719 24.09 15.05 -56.91
N LEU A 720 24.22 14.87 -55.59
CA LEU A 720 23.08 14.78 -54.65
C LEU A 720 22.13 15.97 -54.78
N GLY A 721 22.66 17.18 -55.02
CA GLY A 721 21.85 18.39 -55.22
C GLY A 721 20.81 18.24 -56.34
N GLU A 722 21.09 17.48 -57.41
CA GLU A 722 20.16 17.28 -58.53
C GLU A 722 18.88 16.54 -58.11
N ALA A 723 19.00 15.54 -57.24
CA ALA A 723 17.86 14.76 -56.74
C ALA A 723 16.96 15.58 -55.78
N PHE A 724 17.50 16.62 -55.15
CA PHE A 724 16.77 17.49 -54.22
C PHE A 724 16.25 18.79 -54.88
N SER A 725 16.89 19.28 -55.93
CA SER A 725 16.47 20.46 -56.71
C SER A 725 15.29 20.19 -57.65
N CYS A 726 15.03 18.95 -58.03
CA CYS A 726 13.88 18.60 -58.87
C CYS A 726 12.56 18.80 -58.10
N GLN A 727 11.70 19.72 -58.53
CA GLN A 727 10.38 19.92 -57.94
C GLN A 727 9.37 18.88 -58.47
N SER A 728 8.35 18.55 -57.67
CA SER A 728 7.32 17.54 -58.00
C SER A 728 6.53 17.77 -59.30
N LYS A 729 6.70 18.91 -59.97
CA LYS A 729 6.01 19.27 -61.22
C LYS A 729 6.88 19.09 -62.48
N ASP A 730 8.18 18.86 -62.36
CA ASP A 730 9.10 18.74 -63.50
C ASP A 730 9.31 17.28 -63.92
N LYS A 731 8.38 16.75 -64.73
CA LYS A 731 8.51 15.39 -65.32
C LYS A 731 9.76 15.24 -66.21
N CYS A 732 10.29 16.33 -66.77
CA CYS A 732 11.42 16.32 -67.71
C CYS A 732 12.78 16.06 -67.06
N LEU A 733 13.03 16.50 -65.83
CA LEU A 733 14.30 16.29 -65.11
C LEU A 733 14.38 14.93 -64.41
N ALA A 734 13.23 14.35 -64.04
CA ALA A 734 13.16 13.04 -63.40
C ALA A 734 13.67 11.90 -64.30
N GLY A 735 13.59 12.05 -65.63
CA GLY A 735 14.13 11.09 -66.60
C GLY A 735 15.65 11.15 -66.79
N ALA A 736 16.31 12.21 -66.31
CA ALA A 736 17.76 12.40 -66.44
C ALA A 736 18.57 11.81 -65.26
N LEU A 737 17.89 11.43 -64.18
CA LEU A 737 18.50 10.78 -63.00
C LEU A 737 18.60 9.27 -63.22
N THR A 738 19.81 8.71 -63.14
CA THR A 738 20.05 7.26 -63.29
C THR A 738 20.59 6.65 -61.99
N GLY A 739 20.27 5.38 -61.73
CA GLY A 739 20.80 4.64 -60.57
C GLY A 739 20.22 5.09 -59.20
N PRO A 740 21.02 5.11 -58.12
CA PRO A 740 20.54 5.37 -56.75
C PRO A 740 19.84 6.73 -56.54
N LEU A 741 20.16 7.76 -57.34
CA LEU A 741 19.58 9.10 -57.21
C LEU A 741 18.10 9.18 -57.65
N SER A 742 17.69 8.40 -58.66
CA SER A 742 16.29 8.35 -59.09
C SER A 742 15.39 7.64 -58.07
N MET A 743 15.91 6.60 -57.40
CA MET A 743 15.25 5.93 -56.29
C MET A 743 15.08 6.84 -55.08
N LEU A 744 16.10 7.65 -54.78
CA LEU A 744 16.04 8.62 -53.69
C LEU A 744 15.02 9.74 -53.99
N TYR A 745 14.95 10.23 -55.22
CA TYR A 745 13.91 11.18 -55.67
C TYR A 745 12.49 10.60 -55.57
N LEU A 746 12.29 9.35 -56.02
CA LEU A 746 10.99 8.67 -55.98
C LEU A 746 10.52 8.48 -54.53
N LYS A 747 11.39 7.95 -53.66
CA LYS A 747 11.07 7.74 -52.24
C LYS A 747 10.84 9.03 -51.47
N ARG A 748 11.58 10.10 -51.78
CA ARG A 748 11.32 11.45 -51.25
C ARG A 748 9.90 11.93 -51.60
N SER A 749 9.49 11.73 -52.85
CA SER A 749 8.18 12.13 -53.35
C SER A 749 7.04 11.34 -52.67
N GLU A 750 7.23 10.04 -52.48
CA GLU A 750 6.32 9.18 -51.71
C GLU A 750 6.21 9.62 -50.24
N CYS A 751 7.34 9.92 -49.58
CA CYS A 751 7.35 10.45 -48.21
C CYS A 751 6.58 11.77 -48.09
N LEU A 752 6.76 12.70 -49.04
CA LEU A 752 6.06 13.98 -49.04
C LEU A 752 4.54 13.81 -49.24
N ALA A 753 4.12 12.92 -50.14
CA ALA A 753 2.71 12.61 -50.35
C ALA A 753 2.08 11.98 -49.10
N ALA A 754 2.78 11.03 -48.48
CA ALA A 754 2.35 10.38 -47.25
C ALA A 754 2.27 11.37 -46.06
N LEU A 755 3.26 12.25 -45.89
CA LEU A 755 3.27 13.29 -44.85
C LEU A 755 2.08 14.24 -44.98
N LYS A 756 1.79 14.74 -46.18
CA LYS A 756 0.64 15.61 -46.43
C LYS A 756 -0.69 14.88 -46.17
N SER A 757 -0.82 13.63 -46.62
CA SER A 757 -2.00 12.80 -46.37
C SER A 757 -2.26 12.55 -44.88
N VAL A 758 -1.19 12.30 -44.10
CA VAL A 758 -1.28 12.15 -42.63
C VAL A 758 -1.63 13.49 -41.98
N GLN A 759 -1.01 14.60 -42.40
CA GLN A 759 -1.28 15.94 -41.88
C GLN A 759 -2.75 16.33 -42.04
N ASP A 760 -3.32 16.12 -43.22
CA ASP A 760 -4.72 16.41 -43.51
C ASP A 760 -5.67 15.56 -42.66
N SER A 761 -5.34 14.28 -42.48
CA SER A 761 -6.16 13.35 -41.69
C SER A 761 -6.13 13.71 -40.20
N LEU A 762 -4.96 14.07 -39.65
CA LEU A 762 -4.81 14.48 -38.26
C LEU A 762 -5.42 15.87 -37.98
N ASN A 763 -5.40 16.79 -38.94
CA ASN A 763 -6.04 18.11 -38.78
C ASN A 763 -7.57 18.03 -38.76
N ARG A 764 -8.16 17.05 -39.46
CA ARG A 764 -9.60 16.76 -39.43
C ARG A 764 -10.01 15.95 -38.19
N TRP A 765 -9.05 15.37 -37.47
CA TRP A 765 -9.32 14.59 -36.27
C TRP A 765 -9.43 15.52 -35.05
N GLU A 766 -10.62 15.57 -34.44
CA GLU A 766 -10.87 16.32 -33.20
C GLU A 766 -10.21 15.64 -32.00
N ILE A 767 -8.91 15.83 -31.84
CA ILE A 767 -8.22 15.49 -30.59
C ILE A 767 -8.72 16.48 -29.51
N PRO A 768 -9.08 16.02 -28.30
CA PRO A 768 -9.44 16.92 -27.21
C PRO A 768 -8.35 17.99 -27.02
N SER A 769 -8.71 19.27 -27.05
CA SER A 769 -7.72 20.33 -26.81
C SER A 769 -7.23 20.27 -25.36
N PHE A 770 -6.00 19.79 -25.16
CA PHE A 770 -5.41 19.65 -23.84
C PHE A 770 -4.83 20.99 -23.37
N LYS A 771 -5.67 21.82 -22.73
CA LYS A 771 -5.24 23.11 -22.16
C LYS A 771 -4.37 22.99 -20.90
N SER A 772 -4.34 21.81 -20.26
CA SER A 772 -3.56 21.56 -19.05
C SER A 772 -3.26 20.06 -18.86
N GLU A 773 -2.19 19.74 -18.13
CA GLU A 773 -1.89 18.36 -17.72
C GLU A 773 -3.03 17.71 -16.92
N TYR A 774 -3.81 18.51 -16.16
CA TYR A 774 -4.95 18.01 -15.41
C TYR A 774 -6.02 17.42 -16.34
N LYS A 775 -6.31 18.10 -17.46
CA LYS A 775 -7.26 17.60 -18.46
C LYS A 775 -6.76 16.35 -19.18
N ILE A 776 -5.44 16.24 -19.40
CA ILE A 776 -4.84 15.01 -19.93
C ILE A 776 -5.00 13.86 -18.92
N LYS A 777 -4.75 14.11 -17.63
CA LYS A 777 -4.95 13.11 -16.56
C LYS A 777 -6.39 12.63 -16.53
N GLU A 778 -7.35 13.54 -16.55
CA GLU A 778 -8.79 13.24 -16.58
C GLU A 778 -9.16 12.40 -17.82
N PHE A 779 -8.67 12.78 -19.00
CA PHE A 779 -8.86 12.02 -20.24
C PHE A 779 -8.29 10.59 -20.15
N CYS A 780 -7.08 10.42 -19.62
CA CYS A 780 -6.47 9.09 -19.41
C CYS A 780 -7.32 8.21 -18.50
N PHE A 781 -7.90 8.76 -17.42
CA PHE A 781 -8.82 8.02 -16.58
C PHE A 781 -10.11 7.68 -17.31
N GLN A 782 -10.74 8.63 -18.01
CA GLN A 782 -12.00 8.41 -18.71
C GLN A 782 -11.90 7.34 -19.81
N SER A 783 -10.79 7.34 -20.53
CA SER A 783 -10.52 6.42 -21.64
C SER A 783 -10.10 5.02 -21.21
N ALA A 784 -9.46 4.86 -20.03
CA ALA A 784 -8.97 3.55 -19.59
C ALA A 784 -10.10 2.54 -19.29
N SER A 785 -9.92 1.31 -19.76
CA SER A 785 -10.79 0.15 -19.49
C SER A 785 -10.26 -0.70 -18.34
N LEU A 786 -8.94 -0.92 -18.27
CA LEU A 786 -8.26 -1.57 -17.15
C LEU A 786 -7.46 -0.54 -16.36
N ILE A 787 -7.70 -0.45 -15.06
CA ILE A 787 -7.03 0.53 -14.19
C ILE A 787 -6.30 -0.21 -13.06
N PHE A 788 -4.96 -0.15 -13.07
CA PHE A 788 -4.07 -0.74 -12.09
C PHE A 788 -3.64 0.29 -11.04
N CYS A 789 -3.80 -0.03 -9.76
CA CYS A 789 -3.34 0.80 -8.65
C CYS A 789 -3.29 0.01 -7.34
N THR A 790 -2.66 0.56 -6.29
CA THR A 790 -2.77 -0.07 -4.95
C THR A 790 -4.16 0.11 -4.35
N VAL A 791 -4.57 -0.79 -3.45
CA VAL A 791 -5.88 -0.74 -2.77
C VAL A 791 -6.13 0.63 -2.14
N SER A 792 -5.16 1.16 -1.39
CA SER A 792 -5.26 2.51 -0.79
C SER A 792 -5.42 3.61 -1.86
N THR A 793 -4.71 3.53 -2.99
CA THR A 793 -4.80 4.57 -4.04
C THR A 793 -6.09 4.59 -4.83
N THR A 794 -6.89 3.50 -4.80
CA THR A 794 -8.23 3.45 -5.40
C THR A 794 -9.13 4.57 -4.86
N PHE A 795 -8.83 5.09 -3.66
CA PHE A 795 -9.52 6.23 -3.08
C PHE A 795 -9.63 7.43 -4.03
N LYS A 796 -8.62 7.68 -4.87
CA LYS A 796 -8.63 8.78 -5.85
C LYS A 796 -9.73 8.64 -6.90
N LEU A 797 -10.19 7.42 -7.18
CA LEU A 797 -11.25 7.16 -8.16
C LEU A 797 -12.62 7.64 -7.65
N HIS A 798 -12.82 7.83 -6.34
CA HIS A 798 -14.08 8.36 -5.78
C HIS A 798 -14.36 9.82 -6.13
N SER A 799 -13.34 10.57 -6.55
CA SER A 799 -13.44 12.00 -6.89
C SER A 799 -13.34 12.30 -8.38
N LEU A 800 -13.10 11.29 -9.22
CA LEU A 800 -12.91 11.47 -10.65
C LEU A 800 -14.23 11.34 -11.40
N ASP A 801 -14.45 12.22 -12.37
CA ASP A 801 -15.56 12.14 -13.30
C ASP A 801 -15.23 11.14 -14.41
N MET A 802 -15.54 9.86 -14.15
CA MET A 802 -15.32 8.76 -15.09
C MET A 802 -16.50 7.79 -15.06
N LYS A 803 -16.69 7.05 -16.17
CA LYS A 803 -17.66 5.97 -16.22
C LYS A 803 -17.37 4.97 -15.09
N PRO A 804 -18.35 4.61 -14.26
CA PRO A 804 -18.11 3.77 -13.10
C PRO A 804 -17.57 2.39 -13.50
N PRO A 805 -16.60 1.84 -12.75
CA PRO A 805 -16.11 0.50 -12.98
C PRO A 805 -17.18 -0.52 -12.60
N GLN A 806 -17.27 -1.62 -13.36
CA GLN A 806 -18.26 -2.67 -13.13
C GLN A 806 -17.70 -3.81 -12.28
N LEU A 807 -16.39 -4.03 -12.36
CA LEU A 807 -15.67 -5.13 -11.72
C LEU A 807 -14.45 -4.62 -10.95
N LEU A 808 -14.21 -5.23 -9.80
CA LEU A 808 -13.03 -5.05 -8.96
C LEU A 808 -12.28 -6.37 -8.87
N VAL A 809 -10.98 -6.35 -9.14
CA VAL A 809 -10.10 -7.50 -8.95
C VAL A 809 -9.06 -7.10 -7.92
N ILE A 810 -8.98 -7.83 -6.81
CA ILE A 810 -7.97 -7.63 -5.77
C ILE A 810 -7.01 -8.83 -5.80
N ASP A 811 -5.78 -8.61 -6.26
CA ASP A 811 -4.70 -9.60 -6.17
C ASP A 811 -3.99 -9.51 -4.81
N GLU A 812 -3.47 -10.63 -4.32
CA GLU A 812 -2.90 -10.77 -2.96
C GLU A 812 -3.87 -10.28 -1.85
N ALA A 813 -5.18 -10.52 -2.02
CA ALA A 813 -6.24 -10.04 -1.13
C ALA A 813 -6.12 -10.57 0.31
N ALA A 814 -5.45 -11.71 0.51
CA ALA A 814 -5.19 -12.30 1.82
C ALA A 814 -4.20 -11.49 2.68
N GLN A 815 -3.41 -10.60 2.07
CA GLN A 815 -2.45 -9.74 2.78
C GLN A 815 -3.08 -8.43 3.31
N LEU A 816 -4.33 -8.13 2.96
CA LEU A 816 -5.01 -6.89 3.36
C LEU A 816 -5.68 -7.03 4.71
N LYS A 817 -5.72 -5.93 5.47
CA LYS A 817 -6.72 -5.79 6.53
C LYS A 817 -8.09 -5.74 5.87
N GLU A 818 -9.10 -6.39 6.45
CA GLU A 818 -10.45 -6.41 5.87
C GLU A 818 -11.01 -4.99 5.60
N CYS A 819 -10.72 -4.04 6.50
CA CYS A 819 -11.11 -2.63 6.35
C CYS A 819 -10.43 -1.91 5.15
N GLU A 820 -9.24 -2.35 4.72
CA GLU A 820 -8.58 -1.79 3.52
C GLU A 820 -9.35 -2.15 2.24
N SER A 821 -9.92 -3.35 2.19
CA SER A 821 -10.73 -3.82 1.05
C SER A 821 -12.01 -2.99 0.88
N VAL A 822 -12.50 -2.33 1.94
CA VAL A 822 -13.68 -1.45 1.89
C VAL A 822 -13.46 -0.24 0.98
N ILE A 823 -12.22 0.27 0.88
CA ILE A 823 -11.90 1.46 0.06
C ILE A 823 -12.36 1.28 -1.39
N PRO A 824 -11.95 0.22 -2.12
CA PRO A 824 -12.42 -0.02 -3.48
C PRO A 824 -13.84 -0.60 -3.55
N LEU A 825 -14.31 -1.35 -2.55
CA LEU A 825 -15.67 -1.92 -2.56
C LEU A 825 -16.77 -0.83 -2.55
N GLN A 826 -16.47 0.34 -2.01
CA GLN A 826 -17.36 1.50 -1.99
C GLN A 826 -17.45 2.24 -3.34
N LEU A 827 -16.67 1.87 -4.37
CA LEU A 827 -16.69 2.54 -5.67
C LEU A 827 -18.10 2.51 -6.29
N LEU A 828 -18.53 3.65 -6.80
CA LEU A 828 -19.86 3.81 -7.39
C LEU A 828 -20.00 2.92 -8.63
N GLY A 829 -21.14 2.24 -8.76
CA GLY A 829 -21.48 1.40 -9.92
C GLY A 829 -20.79 0.04 -9.98
N LEU A 830 -19.92 -0.28 -9.01
CA LEU A 830 -19.32 -1.60 -8.87
C LEU A 830 -20.40 -2.65 -8.62
N ARG A 831 -20.37 -3.75 -9.39
CA ARG A 831 -21.33 -4.86 -9.29
C ARG A 831 -20.67 -6.17 -8.91
N HIS A 832 -19.44 -6.39 -9.38
CA HIS A 832 -18.74 -7.64 -9.20
C HIS A 832 -17.38 -7.41 -8.52
N ALA A 833 -16.93 -8.37 -7.74
CA ALA A 833 -15.62 -8.38 -7.11
C ALA A 833 -15.00 -9.79 -7.18
N ILE A 834 -13.71 -9.86 -7.49
CA ILE A 834 -12.92 -11.10 -7.45
C ILE A 834 -11.76 -10.86 -6.50
N LEU A 835 -11.65 -11.68 -5.46
CA LEU A 835 -10.54 -11.67 -4.52
C LEU A 835 -9.62 -12.85 -4.82
N ILE A 836 -8.34 -12.58 -5.00
CA ILE A 836 -7.33 -13.58 -5.36
C ILE A 836 -6.26 -13.56 -4.28
N GLY A 837 -5.97 -14.71 -3.68
CA GLY A 837 -5.06 -14.74 -2.54
C GLY A 837 -4.75 -16.13 -2.02
N ASP A 838 -4.02 -16.12 -0.90
CA ASP A 838 -3.60 -17.29 -0.14
C ASP A 838 -3.50 -16.93 1.34
N GLU A 839 -4.49 -17.34 2.11
CA GLU A 839 -4.60 -17.16 3.56
C GLU A 839 -3.55 -17.94 4.36
N CYS A 840 -2.87 -18.91 3.74
CA CYS A 840 -1.77 -19.66 4.36
C CYS A 840 -0.43 -18.91 4.27
N GLN A 841 -0.38 -17.74 3.63
CA GLN A 841 0.77 -16.82 3.61
C GLN A 841 0.60 -15.67 4.61
N LEU A 842 1.59 -14.78 4.71
CA LEU A 842 1.63 -13.72 5.74
C LEU A 842 0.34 -12.87 5.75
N PRO A 843 -0.32 -12.75 6.91
CA PRO A 843 -1.47 -11.86 7.09
C PRO A 843 -1.02 -10.39 7.17
N ALA A 844 -1.99 -9.49 7.23
CA ALA A 844 -1.72 -8.07 7.41
C ALA A 844 -1.01 -7.80 8.74
N VAL A 845 -0.02 -6.90 8.73
CA VAL A 845 0.72 -6.50 9.95
C VAL A 845 -0.16 -5.62 10.83
N VAL A 846 -0.28 -5.98 12.11
CA VAL A 846 -0.98 -5.21 13.14
C VAL A 846 0.02 -4.88 14.25
N LYS A 847 0.12 -3.60 14.62
CA LYS A 847 1.06 -3.13 15.65
C LYS A 847 0.47 -3.20 17.06
N SER A 848 -0.82 -2.89 17.23
CA SER A 848 -1.45 -2.95 18.55
C SER A 848 -1.80 -4.38 18.93
N ASP A 849 -1.40 -4.81 20.12
CA ASP A 849 -1.81 -6.10 20.68
C ASP A 849 -3.33 -6.16 20.91
N VAL A 850 -3.96 -5.04 21.32
CA VAL A 850 -5.42 -4.96 21.49
C VAL A 850 -6.14 -5.18 20.15
N SER A 851 -5.68 -4.53 19.08
CA SER A 851 -6.26 -4.75 17.74
C SER A 851 -5.96 -6.15 17.20
N LYS A 852 -4.82 -6.74 17.56
CA LYS A 852 -4.46 -8.11 17.19
C LYS A 852 -5.35 -9.14 17.87
N GLU A 853 -5.61 -8.99 19.17
CA GLU A 853 -6.57 -9.80 19.93
C GLU A 853 -7.98 -9.71 19.33
N ALA A 854 -8.37 -8.53 18.86
CA ALA A 854 -9.65 -8.30 18.19
C ALA A 854 -9.75 -8.85 16.74
N ARG A 855 -8.72 -9.55 16.26
CA ARG A 855 -8.60 -10.09 14.89
C ARG A 855 -8.65 -9.03 13.78
N PHE A 856 -8.17 -7.81 14.05
CA PHE A 856 -8.12 -6.71 13.07
C PHE A 856 -7.23 -7.01 11.85
N GLY A 857 -6.24 -7.90 12.00
CA GLY A 857 -5.36 -8.33 10.92
C GLY A 857 -5.97 -9.36 9.96
N ARG A 858 -7.15 -9.91 10.27
CA ARG A 858 -7.84 -10.87 9.41
C ARG A 858 -8.23 -10.22 8.09
N SER A 859 -7.98 -10.93 6.99
CA SER A 859 -8.36 -10.43 5.66
C SER A 859 -9.80 -10.75 5.32
N LEU A 860 -10.38 -9.98 4.39
CA LEU A 860 -11.70 -10.29 3.84
C LEU A 860 -11.71 -11.67 3.16
N PHE A 861 -10.60 -12.03 2.51
CA PHE A 861 -10.45 -13.34 1.85
C PHE A 861 -10.55 -14.49 2.87
N GLU A 862 -9.81 -14.38 3.98
CA GLU A 862 -9.78 -15.37 5.05
C GLU A 862 -11.15 -15.51 5.76
N ARG A 863 -11.85 -14.41 6.03
CA ARG A 863 -13.19 -14.48 6.65
C ARG A 863 -14.22 -15.14 5.73
N LEU A 864 -14.22 -14.79 4.44
CA LEU A 864 -15.16 -15.40 3.50
C LEU A 864 -14.87 -16.89 3.30
N SER A 865 -13.57 -17.25 3.29
CA SER A 865 -13.09 -18.61 3.31
C SER A 865 -13.63 -19.40 4.52
N SER A 866 -13.50 -18.86 5.75
CA SER A 866 -13.95 -19.55 6.97
C SER A 866 -15.47 -19.71 7.04
N LEU A 867 -16.22 -18.81 6.40
CA LEU A 867 -17.69 -18.90 6.27
C LEU A 867 -18.16 -19.94 5.25
N GLY A 868 -17.26 -20.68 4.61
CA GLY A 868 -17.60 -21.74 3.65
C GLY A 868 -17.93 -21.23 2.25
N LYS A 869 -17.51 -20.01 1.90
CA LYS A 869 -17.66 -19.51 0.54
C LYS A 869 -16.77 -20.31 -0.41
N LEU A 870 -17.35 -20.81 -1.50
CA LEU A 870 -16.62 -21.59 -2.50
C LEU A 870 -15.44 -20.79 -3.06
N LYS A 871 -14.28 -21.45 -3.11
CA LYS A 871 -13.05 -20.93 -3.71
C LYS A 871 -12.79 -21.71 -4.98
N HIS A 872 -12.31 -21.04 -6.02
CA HIS A 872 -11.75 -21.69 -7.20
C HIS A 872 -10.28 -22.04 -6.91
N PRO A 873 -9.92 -23.32 -6.70
CA PRO A 873 -8.57 -23.69 -6.31
C PRO A 873 -7.65 -23.78 -7.53
N LEU A 874 -6.49 -23.13 -7.48
CA LEU A 874 -5.40 -23.34 -8.43
C LEU A 874 -4.47 -24.42 -7.87
N ASN A 875 -4.66 -25.67 -8.28
CA ASN A 875 -4.11 -26.84 -7.58
C ASN A 875 -2.85 -27.45 -8.20
N VAL A 876 -2.16 -26.74 -9.11
CA VAL A 876 -0.90 -27.23 -9.72
C VAL A 876 0.19 -26.18 -9.59
N GLN A 877 1.32 -26.51 -8.97
CA GLN A 877 2.47 -25.62 -8.79
C GLN A 877 3.56 -25.86 -9.85
N TYR A 878 4.17 -24.77 -10.35
CA TYR A 878 5.16 -24.79 -11.44
C TYR A 878 6.51 -24.14 -11.05
N ARG A 879 6.76 -23.95 -9.75
CA ARG A 879 7.90 -23.19 -9.22
C ARG A 879 8.92 -24.10 -8.55
N MET A 880 8.49 -24.86 -7.56
CA MET A 880 9.37 -25.55 -6.63
C MET A 880 9.70 -26.94 -7.16
N HIS A 881 10.93 -27.39 -6.95
CA HIS A 881 11.27 -28.80 -7.09
C HIS A 881 10.39 -29.66 -6.14
N PRO A 882 9.95 -30.87 -6.53
CA PRO A 882 9.08 -31.72 -5.71
C PRO A 882 9.58 -32.01 -4.28
N SER A 883 10.91 -32.05 -4.08
CA SER A 883 11.50 -32.21 -2.75
C SER A 883 11.22 -31.02 -1.81
N ILE A 884 11.09 -29.81 -2.37
CA ILE A 884 10.78 -28.57 -1.65
C ILE A 884 9.27 -28.45 -1.44
N SER A 885 8.44 -28.68 -2.47
CA SER A 885 6.99 -28.48 -2.40
C SER A 885 6.28 -29.48 -1.48
N CYS A 886 6.84 -30.68 -1.31
CA CYS A 886 6.21 -31.78 -0.58
C CYS A 886 5.84 -31.44 0.87
N PHE A 887 6.77 -30.86 1.65
CA PHE A 887 6.50 -30.52 3.06
C PHE A 887 5.46 -29.40 3.22
N PRO A 888 5.59 -28.23 2.54
CA PRO A 888 4.57 -27.20 2.60
C PRO A 888 3.19 -27.69 2.16
N ASN A 889 3.12 -28.52 1.12
CA ASN A 889 1.85 -29.06 0.62
C ASN A 889 1.15 -29.93 1.67
N GLN A 890 1.88 -30.86 2.31
CA GLN A 890 1.31 -31.72 3.35
C GLN A 890 0.93 -30.95 4.61
N THR A 891 1.71 -29.93 4.97
CA THR A 891 1.58 -29.24 6.28
C THR A 891 0.60 -28.09 6.26
N PHE A 892 0.55 -27.31 5.18
CA PHE A 892 -0.25 -26.07 5.11
C PHE A 892 -1.43 -26.16 4.14
N TYR A 893 -1.45 -27.17 3.27
CA TYR A 893 -2.41 -27.26 2.15
C TYR A 893 -3.11 -28.61 2.05
N ASP A 894 -3.05 -29.44 3.11
CA ASP A 894 -3.70 -30.75 3.22
C ASP A 894 -3.43 -31.70 2.04
N GLY A 895 -2.28 -31.56 1.37
CA GLY A 895 -1.91 -32.37 0.20
C GLY A 895 -2.72 -32.06 -1.07
N GLN A 896 -3.45 -30.95 -1.13
CA GLN A 896 -4.33 -30.61 -2.25
C GLN A 896 -3.59 -30.07 -3.49
N ILE A 897 -2.29 -29.78 -3.40
CA ILE A 897 -1.49 -29.22 -4.49
C ILE A 897 -0.73 -30.33 -5.22
N ARG A 898 -0.72 -30.28 -6.55
CA ARG A 898 0.06 -31.18 -7.41
C ARG A 898 1.26 -30.45 -8.01
N ASP A 899 2.33 -31.19 -8.30
CA ASP A 899 3.48 -30.68 -9.02
C ASP A 899 3.23 -30.72 -10.53
N GLY A 900 3.51 -29.62 -11.23
CA GLY A 900 3.33 -29.54 -12.68
C GLY A 900 4.42 -30.28 -13.47
N PRO A 901 4.15 -30.67 -14.73
CA PRO A 901 5.08 -31.48 -15.54
C PRO A 901 6.46 -30.81 -15.74
N LYS A 902 6.52 -29.47 -15.70
CA LYS A 902 7.77 -28.71 -15.81
C LYS A 902 8.74 -29.00 -14.66
N VAL A 903 8.22 -29.16 -13.44
CA VAL A 903 9.06 -29.30 -12.23
C VAL A 903 9.37 -30.75 -11.90
N THR A 904 8.60 -31.70 -12.44
CA THR A 904 8.82 -33.13 -12.29
C THR A 904 9.80 -33.71 -13.30
N HIS A 905 10.14 -32.95 -14.34
CA HIS A 905 11.10 -33.38 -15.37
C HIS A 905 12.54 -33.36 -14.83
N GLU A 906 13.36 -34.36 -15.19
CA GLU A 906 14.73 -34.51 -14.68
C GLU A 906 15.61 -33.29 -14.96
N SER A 907 15.41 -32.63 -16.11
CA SER A 907 16.14 -31.40 -16.49
C SER A 907 15.87 -30.20 -15.56
N TYR A 908 14.83 -30.25 -14.72
CA TYR A 908 14.53 -29.22 -13.72
C TYR A 908 15.38 -29.39 -12.46
N SER A 909 15.88 -30.59 -12.20
CA SER A 909 16.82 -30.84 -11.10
C SER A 909 18.17 -30.22 -11.45
N LYS A 910 18.59 -29.24 -10.64
CA LYS A 910 19.84 -28.51 -10.82
C LYS A 910 20.72 -28.72 -9.60
N GLN A 911 21.99 -29.06 -9.83
CA GLN A 911 23.00 -29.17 -8.78
C GLN A 911 24.07 -28.11 -9.01
N TYR A 912 24.12 -27.13 -8.11
CA TYR A 912 25.04 -25.98 -8.22
C TYR A 912 26.33 -26.16 -7.41
N LEU A 913 26.31 -27.00 -6.38
CA LEU A 913 27.48 -27.37 -5.57
C LEU A 913 27.59 -28.89 -5.47
N PRO A 914 28.83 -29.44 -5.40
CA PRO A 914 29.04 -30.87 -5.23
C PRO A 914 28.62 -31.31 -3.82
N GLY A 915 28.19 -32.59 -3.69
CA GLY A 915 27.85 -33.21 -2.42
C GLY A 915 26.36 -33.18 -2.07
N LEU A 916 25.92 -34.17 -1.26
CA LEU A 916 24.52 -34.35 -0.88
C LEU A 916 23.97 -33.21 -0.01
N MET A 917 24.85 -32.52 0.73
CA MET A 917 24.51 -31.37 1.58
C MET A 917 23.85 -30.23 0.78
N PHE A 918 24.16 -30.11 -0.52
CA PHE A 918 23.68 -29.03 -1.38
C PHE A 918 22.67 -29.50 -2.43
N GLY A 919 21.85 -30.49 -2.09
CA GLY A 919 20.72 -30.95 -2.91
C GLY A 919 19.56 -29.94 -3.00
N SER A 920 18.47 -30.32 -3.67
CA SER A 920 17.30 -29.45 -3.86
C SER A 920 16.60 -29.04 -2.56
N PHE A 921 16.66 -29.90 -1.52
CA PHE A 921 16.20 -29.57 -0.18
C PHE A 921 17.20 -30.11 0.83
N SER A 922 17.73 -29.22 1.68
CA SER A 922 18.67 -29.59 2.73
C SER A 922 18.44 -28.81 4.01
N PHE A 923 18.48 -29.51 5.13
CA PHE A 923 18.61 -28.91 6.46
C PHE A 923 20.06 -29.06 6.93
N ILE A 924 20.75 -27.93 7.10
CA ILE A 924 22.15 -27.86 7.50
C ILE A 924 22.19 -27.36 8.95
N ASN A 925 22.49 -28.29 9.86
CA ASN A 925 22.58 -28.05 11.28
C ASN A 925 23.84 -27.26 11.64
N VAL A 926 23.64 -26.09 12.26
CA VAL A 926 24.70 -25.23 12.80
C VAL A 926 24.63 -25.29 14.33
N SER A 927 25.05 -26.42 14.91
CA SER A 927 24.97 -26.68 16.36
C SER A 927 25.76 -25.68 17.19
N GLU A 928 26.87 -25.21 16.63
CA GLU A 928 27.88 -24.39 17.30
C GLU A 928 27.56 -22.89 17.29
N GLY A 929 26.46 -22.46 16.65
CA GLY A 929 26.08 -21.05 16.59
C GLY A 929 25.35 -20.57 17.84
N ARG A 930 25.62 -19.32 18.26
CA ARG A 930 25.00 -18.67 19.42
C ARG A 930 24.21 -17.43 19.00
N GLU A 931 23.00 -17.29 19.53
CA GLU A 931 22.18 -16.09 19.30
C GLU A 931 22.68 -14.91 20.16
N GLU A 932 22.76 -13.72 19.56
CA GLU A 932 23.15 -12.46 20.19
C GLU A 932 22.09 -11.40 19.95
N ARG A 933 21.89 -10.51 20.93
CA ARG A 933 21.05 -9.32 20.79
C ARG A 933 21.88 -8.12 20.36
N GLU A 934 21.32 -7.28 19.50
CA GLU A 934 21.96 -6.04 19.04
C GLU A 934 22.14 -5.03 20.18
N VAL A 935 23.26 -4.26 20.19
CA VAL A 935 23.61 -3.31 21.27
C VAL A 935 22.58 -2.16 21.40
N ASN A 936 21.98 -1.74 20.28
CA ASN A 936 21.03 -0.62 20.22
C ASN A 936 19.63 -1.05 19.72
N GLY A 937 19.31 -2.34 19.76
CA GLY A 937 18.09 -2.89 19.18
C GLY A 937 17.56 -4.14 19.90
N SER A 938 16.29 -4.47 19.67
CA SER A 938 15.67 -5.69 20.20
C SER A 938 15.81 -6.92 19.28
N SER A 939 16.40 -6.75 18.10
CA SER A 939 16.56 -7.81 17.10
C SER A 939 17.72 -8.76 17.43
N LEU A 940 17.64 -9.97 16.88
CA LEU A 940 18.59 -11.06 17.14
C LEU A 940 19.43 -11.36 15.90
N ARG A 941 20.65 -11.84 16.12
CA ARG A 941 21.54 -12.33 15.08
C ARG A 941 22.29 -13.57 15.57
N ASN A 942 22.76 -14.39 14.64
CA ASN A 942 23.66 -15.50 14.90
C ASN A 942 24.89 -15.32 13.99
N PRO A 943 26.01 -14.81 14.53
CA PRO A 943 27.20 -14.50 13.74
C PRO A 943 27.76 -15.73 13.01
N VAL A 944 27.73 -16.91 13.64
CA VAL A 944 28.24 -18.16 13.05
C VAL A 944 27.38 -18.57 11.85
N GLU A 945 26.05 -18.56 11.98
CA GLU A 945 25.15 -18.82 10.84
C GLU A 945 25.38 -17.81 9.70
N ALA A 946 25.61 -16.54 10.02
CA ALA A 946 25.86 -15.51 9.02
C ALA A 946 27.18 -15.73 8.26
N ASP A 947 28.23 -16.21 8.95
CA ASP A 947 29.51 -16.58 8.31
C ASP A 947 29.39 -17.83 7.45
N VAL A 948 28.63 -18.84 7.91
CA VAL A 948 28.32 -20.06 7.14
C VAL A 948 27.53 -19.70 5.87
N ALA A 949 26.47 -18.91 5.97
CA ALA A 949 25.70 -18.44 4.82
C ALA A 949 26.57 -17.69 3.79
N ALA A 950 27.46 -16.81 4.27
CA ALA A 950 28.40 -16.09 3.43
C ALA A 950 29.47 -17.00 2.80
N GLN A 951 29.88 -18.07 3.46
CA GLN A 951 30.80 -19.07 2.87
C GLN A 951 30.11 -19.90 1.80
N ILE A 952 28.87 -20.36 2.03
CA ILE A 952 28.10 -21.10 1.02
C ILE A 952 27.90 -20.24 -0.24
N LEU A 953 27.56 -18.96 -0.09
CA LEU A 953 27.45 -18.05 -1.23
C LEU A 953 28.77 -17.85 -1.97
N ARG A 954 29.90 -17.80 -1.25
CA ARG A 954 31.23 -17.73 -1.88
C ARG A 954 31.52 -18.97 -2.73
N ASN A 955 31.26 -20.16 -2.19
CA ASN A 955 31.43 -21.41 -2.92
C ASN A 955 30.52 -21.43 -4.17
N LEU A 956 29.27 -20.98 -4.05
CA LEU A 956 28.34 -20.84 -5.18
C LEU A 956 28.87 -19.92 -6.27
N TYR A 957 29.40 -18.76 -5.89
CA TYR A 957 29.94 -17.80 -6.83
C TYR A 957 31.19 -18.34 -7.55
N GLU A 958 32.07 -19.04 -6.83
CA GLU A 958 33.25 -19.69 -7.40
C GLU A 958 32.85 -20.79 -8.39
N ALA A 959 31.92 -21.67 -8.01
CA ALA A 959 31.40 -22.71 -8.89
C ALA A 959 30.70 -22.12 -10.14
N TRP A 960 29.87 -21.09 -9.96
CA TRP A 960 29.19 -20.40 -11.06
C TRP A 960 30.18 -19.76 -12.03
N SER A 961 31.22 -19.10 -11.50
CA SER A 961 32.26 -18.44 -12.31
C SER A 961 33.04 -19.41 -13.20
N LEU A 962 33.11 -20.69 -12.83
CA LEU A 962 33.76 -21.76 -13.58
C LEU A 962 32.81 -22.47 -14.58
N SER A 963 31.50 -22.28 -14.44
CA SER A 963 30.47 -22.90 -15.30
C SER A 963 30.05 -21.99 -16.47
N LEU A 964 29.42 -22.56 -17.52
CA LEU A 964 28.79 -21.81 -18.61
C LEU A 964 27.78 -20.82 -17.99
N LYS A 965 28.10 -19.52 -17.99
CA LYS A 965 27.45 -18.39 -17.29
C LYS A 965 25.92 -18.26 -17.51
N GLU A 966 25.14 -19.23 -17.04
CA GLU A 966 23.69 -19.10 -16.94
C GLU A 966 23.34 -18.09 -15.84
N ASN A 967 22.25 -17.34 -16.05
CA ASN A 967 21.79 -16.40 -15.05
C ASN A 967 21.34 -17.16 -13.79
N LEU A 968 21.92 -16.80 -12.64
CA LEU A 968 21.64 -17.42 -11.35
C LEU A 968 21.18 -16.36 -10.34
N SER A 969 20.06 -16.66 -9.68
CA SER A 969 19.48 -15.81 -8.63
C SER A 969 19.53 -16.49 -7.26
N VAL A 970 20.14 -15.84 -6.28
CA VAL A 970 20.32 -16.36 -4.91
C VAL A 970 19.67 -15.42 -3.90
N GLY A 971 18.76 -15.97 -3.10
CA GLY A 971 18.13 -15.28 -1.97
C GLY A 971 18.69 -15.76 -0.64
N ILE A 972 19.16 -14.85 0.21
CA ILE A 972 19.45 -15.16 1.61
C ILE A 972 18.40 -14.48 2.49
N ILE A 973 17.59 -15.29 3.15
CA ILE A 973 16.44 -14.84 3.93
C ILE A 973 16.61 -15.16 5.40
N SER A 974 16.13 -14.25 6.27
CA SER A 974 16.09 -14.48 7.70
C SER A 974 14.89 -13.77 8.35
N PRO A 975 14.31 -14.28 9.46
CA PRO A 975 13.21 -13.60 10.15
C PRO A 975 13.63 -12.30 10.85
N TYR A 976 14.93 -12.11 11.10
CA TYR A 976 15.44 -11.04 11.96
C TYR A 976 16.23 -9.99 11.17
N ALA A 977 15.87 -8.71 11.33
CA ALA A 977 16.54 -7.60 10.65
C ALA A 977 18.03 -7.48 11.02
N ALA A 978 18.41 -7.74 12.27
CA ALA A 978 19.82 -7.72 12.66
C ALA A 978 20.64 -8.82 11.96
N GLN A 979 20.05 -10.00 11.71
CA GLN A 979 20.70 -11.05 10.92
C GLN A 979 20.85 -10.65 9.45
N VAL A 980 19.80 -10.05 8.85
CA VAL A 980 19.85 -9.51 7.47
C VAL A 980 20.97 -8.49 7.33
N GLY A 981 21.11 -7.58 8.31
CA GLY A 981 22.20 -6.61 8.38
C GLY A 981 23.57 -7.29 8.51
N ALA A 982 23.70 -8.26 9.42
CA ALA A 982 24.94 -9.00 9.66
C ALA A 982 25.41 -9.81 8.46
N ILE A 983 24.50 -10.38 7.67
CA ILE A 983 24.80 -11.08 6.42
C ILE A 983 25.19 -10.06 5.35
N SER A 984 24.38 -9.01 5.15
CA SER A 984 24.66 -7.96 4.17
C SER A 984 26.04 -7.31 4.37
N GLU A 985 26.44 -7.09 5.63
CA GLU A 985 27.77 -6.56 5.98
C GLU A 985 28.91 -7.48 5.53
N ARG A 986 28.73 -8.81 5.68
CA ARG A 986 29.74 -9.81 5.28
C ARG A 986 29.88 -9.92 3.77
N LEU A 987 28.78 -9.80 3.04
CA LEU A 987 28.80 -9.87 1.58
C LEU A 987 29.41 -8.59 0.96
N GLY A 988 29.18 -7.45 1.61
CA GLY A 988 29.61 -6.15 1.10
C GLY A 988 29.04 -5.88 -0.29
N LYS A 989 29.78 -5.13 -1.12
CA LYS A 989 29.40 -4.81 -2.51
C LYS A 989 29.93 -5.81 -3.54
N LYS A 990 30.46 -6.97 -3.09
CA LYS A 990 31.23 -7.89 -3.94
C LYS A 990 30.44 -8.44 -5.12
N TYR A 991 29.12 -8.57 -4.98
CA TYR A 991 28.23 -9.19 -5.95
C TYR A 991 27.26 -8.19 -6.62
N GLU A 992 27.40 -6.87 -6.37
CA GLU A 992 26.48 -5.86 -6.94
C GLU A 992 26.68 -5.63 -8.45
N TYR A 993 27.87 -5.96 -8.99
CA TYR A 993 28.25 -5.68 -10.38
C TYR A 993 28.48 -6.94 -11.23
N SER A 994 28.10 -8.12 -10.73
CA SER A 994 28.28 -9.39 -11.43
C SER A 994 27.11 -9.63 -12.38
N ASP A 995 27.31 -9.37 -13.67
CA ASP A 995 26.29 -9.64 -14.69
C ASP A 995 25.99 -11.15 -14.75
N GLY A 996 24.70 -11.51 -14.65
CA GLY A 996 24.22 -12.89 -14.57
C GLY A 996 24.26 -13.56 -13.18
N PHE A 997 24.80 -12.94 -12.12
CA PHE A 997 24.75 -13.49 -10.76
C PHE A 997 24.12 -12.48 -9.79
N THR A 998 22.86 -12.72 -9.43
CA THR A 998 22.08 -11.78 -8.61
C THR A 998 21.92 -12.30 -7.18
N VAL A 999 22.27 -11.48 -6.20
CA VAL A 999 22.14 -11.83 -4.77
C VAL A 999 21.19 -10.86 -4.09
N THR A 1000 20.23 -11.41 -3.37
CA THR A 1000 19.26 -10.63 -2.60
C THR A 1000 19.26 -11.07 -1.15
N VAL A 1001 19.51 -10.14 -0.22
CA VAL A 1001 19.44 -10.41 1.23
C VAL A 1001 18.28 -9.62 1.81
N ASN A 1002 17.32 -10.29 2.44
CA ASN A 1002 16.16 -9.61 3.03
C ASN A 1002 15.53 -10.38 4.18
N SER A 1003 14.58 -9.75 4.87
CA SER A 1003 13.72 -10.46 5.80
C SER A 1003 12.71 -11.36 5.08
N VAL A 1004 12.16 -12.37 5.76
CA VAL A 1004 11.09 -13.22 5.20
C VAL A 1004 9.92 -12.37 4.70
N ASP A 1005 9.48 -11.41 5.51
CA ASP A 1005 8.37 -10.50 5.19
C ASP A 1005 8.71 -9.62 3.97
N GLY A 1006 9.94 -9.11 3.88
CA GLY A 1006 10.44 -8.34 2.75
C GLY A 1006 10.67 -9.14 1.47
N PHE A 1007 10.64 -10.48 1.55
CA PHE A 1007 10.80 -11.39 0.42
C PHE A 1007 9.47 -11.90 -0.16
N GLN A 1008 8.35 -11.49 0.41
CA GLN A 1008 7.02 -11.89 -0.06
C GLN A 1008 6.79 -11.42 -1.50
N GLY A 1009 6.18 -12.29 -2.31
CA GLY A 1009 5.95 -12.06 -3.74
C GLY A 1009 7.19 -12.24 -4.65
N ARG A 1010 8.38 -12.49 -4.09
CA ARG A 1010 9.60 -12.81 -4.85
C ARG A 1010 9.89 -14.31 -4.84
N GLU A 1011 10.69 -14.74 -5.81
CA GLU A 1011 11.23 -16.10 -5.91
C GLU A 1011 12.70 -16.02 -6.34
N GLN A 1012 13.48 -17.04 -6.02
CA GLN A 1012 14.90 -17.18 -6.41
C GLN A 1012 15.18 -18.61 -6.81
N ASP A 1013 16.21 -18.80 -7.62
CA ASP A 1013 16.68 -20.12 -8.04
C ASP A 1013 17.18 -20.93 -6.83
N ILE A 1014 17.96 -20.27 -5.96
CA ILE A 1014 18.47 -20.82 -4.69
C ILE A 1014 18.03 -19.92 -3.53
N VAL A 1015 17.56 -20.52 -2.44
CA VAL A 1015 17.28 -19.81 -1.18
C VAL A 1015 18.05 -20.41 -0.02
N ILE A 1016 18.81 -19.56 0.68
CA ILE A 1016 19.49 -19.89 1.94
C ILE A 1016 18.69 -19.23 3.07
N LEU A 1017 18.09 -20.04 3.94
CA LEU A 1017 17.26 -19.58 5.06
C LEU A 1017 18.03 -19.69 6.37
N SER A 1018 18.40 -18.56 6.99
CA SER A 1018 19.02 -18.53 8.33
C SER A 1018 17.96 -18.33 9.41
N THR A 1019 17.82 -19.34 10.28
CA THR A 1019 16.80 -19.38 11.34
C THR A 1019 17.22 -18.62 12.60
N VAL A 1020 18.52 -18.37 12.81
CA VAL A 1020 19.12 -17.56 13.88
C VAL A 1020 19.04 -18.19 15.27
N ARG A 1021 17.90 -18.76 15.63
CA ARG A 1021 17.58 -19.12 17.00
C ARG A 1021 18.39 -20.33 17.47
N SER A 1022 19.12 -20.14 18.56
CA SER A 1022 20.01 -21.11 19.18
C SER A 1022 19.96 -20.95 20.70
N ASN A 1023 19.01 -21.62 21.36
CA ASN A 1023 18.83 -21.57 22.80
C ASN A 1023 18.28 -22.89 23.37
N HIS A 1024 18.57 -23.13 24.65
CA HIS A 1024 18.16 -24.37 25.35
C HIS A 1024 16.65 -24.44 25.64
N GLN A 1025 15.93 -23.32 25.56
CA GLN A 1025 14.50 -23.24 25.88
C GLN A 1025 13.59 -23.61 24.69
N GLY A 1026 14.14 -23.85 23.49
CA GLY A 1026 13.35 -24.10 22.29
C GLY A 1026 12.56 -22.90 21.77
N SER A 1027 12.86 -21.68 22.25
CA SER A 1027 12.14 -20.47 21.85
C SER A 1027 12.59 -20.04 20.45
N ILE A 1028 11.64 -19.93 19.51
CA ILE A 1028 11.94 -19.57 18.11
C ILE A 1028 11.34 -18.22 17.68
N GLY A 1029 10.54 -17.57 18.54
CA GLY A 1029 10.05 -16.21 18.31
C GLY A 1029 9.25 -16.06 17.01
N PHE A 1030 9.69 -15.19 16.10
CA PHE A 1030 8.98 -14.90 14.84
C PHE A 1030 8.75 -16.14 13.95
N LEU A 1031 9.61 -17.16 14.06
CA LEU A 1031 9.47 -18.41 13.33
C LEU A 1031 8.30 -19.29 13.78
N ALA A 1032 7.74 -19.05 14.98
CA ALA A 1032 6.59 -19.80 15.48
C ALA A 1032 5.32 -19.57 14.65
N ASN A 1033 5.26 -18.50 13.87
CA ASN A 1033 4.12 -18.24 13.00
C ASN A 1033 4.15 -19.18 11.77
N PRO A 1034 3.09 -20.00 11.57
CA PRO A 1034 3.04 -20.98 10.46
C PRO A 1034 3.02 -20.30 9.09
N ASN A 1035 2.30 -19.19 8.93
CA ASN A 1035 2.21 -18.45 7.67
C ASN A 1035 3.57 -17.88 7.24
N ARG A 1036 4.36 -17.38 8.21
CA ARG A 1036 5.73 -16.89 7.96
C ARG A 1036 6.66 -18.04 7.55
N THR A 1037 6.51 -19.20 8.20
CA THR A 1037 7.25 -20.41 7.85
C THR A 1037 6.92 -20.88 6.44
N ASN A 1038 5.63 -20.93 6.07
CA ASN A 1038 5.19 -21.28 4.73
C ASN A 1038 5.76 -20.33 3.66
N VAL A 1039 5.75 -19.01 3.92
CA VAL A 1039 6.40 -18.04 3.01
C VAL A 1039 7.89 -18.36 2.86
N ALA A 1040 8.61 -18.56 3.97
CA ALA A 1040 10.05 -18.83 3.94
C ALA A 1040 10.42 -20.08 3.14
N LEU A 1041 9.66 -21.17 3.31
CA LEU A 1041 9.92 -22.45 2.63
C LEU A 1041 9.56 -22.44 1.13
N THR A 1042 8.73 -21.49 0.67
CA THR A 1042 8.18 -21.49 -0.70
C THR A 1042 8.77 -20.42 -1.62
N ARG A 1043 9.95 -19.87 -1.27
CA ARG A 1043 10.67 -18.87 -2.07
C ARG A 1043 11.62 -19.47 -3.10
N ALA A 1044 12.09 -20.70 -2.88
CA ALA A 1044 13.06 -21.37 -3.75
C ALA A 1044 12.41 -22.00 -4.98
N ARG A 1045 13.12 -22.01 -6.11
CA ARG A 1045 12.73 -22.77 -7.31
C ARG A 1045 13.42 -24.13 -7.36
N TYR A 1046 14.75 -24.14 -7.29
CA TYR A 1046 15.54 -25.37 -7.46
C TYR A 1046 16.11 -25.88 -6.14
N CYS A 1047 16.71 -25.00 -5.32
CA CYS A 1047 17.39 -25.40 -4.08
C CYS A 1047 16.95 -24.55 -2.87
N LEU A 1048 16.56 -25.23 -1.79
CA LEU A 1048 16.30 -24.64 -0.48
C LEU A 1048 17.26 -25.22 0.55
N TRP A 1049 18.12 -24.37 1.12
CA TRP A 1049 19.08 -24.73 2.16
C TRP A 1049 18.78 -23.99 3.44
N ILE A 1050 18.41 -24.73 4.48
CA ILE A 1050 18.01 -24.18 5.78
C ILE A 1050 19.18 -24.30 6.73
N LEU A 1051 19.62 -23.17 7.28
CA LEU A 1051 20.64 -23.09 8.33
C LEU A 1051 19.97 -22.89 9.68
N GLY A 1052 20.22 -23.78 10.63
CA GLY A 1052 19.63 -23.65 11.95
C GLY A 1052 20.14 -24.62 12.98
N ASN A 1053 19.75 -24.41 14.23
CA ASN A 1053 20.12 -25.25 15.35
C ASN A 1053 19.06 -26.33 15.60
N GLN A 1054 19.41 -27.60 15.37
CA GLN A 1054 18.49 -28.73 15.53
C GLN A 1054 17.87 -28.81 16.93
N ARG A 1055 18.66 -28.61 17.99
CA ARG A 1055 18.18 -28.73 19.38
C ARG A 1055 17.10 -27.70 19.69
N THR A 1056 17.32 -26.46 19.23
CA THR A 1056 16.37 -25.35 19.45
C THR A 1056 15.09 -25.54 18.66
N LEU A 1057 15.20 -25.94 17.38
CA LEU A 1057 14.04 -26.08 16.50
C LEU A 1057 13.18 -27.30 16.86
N ARG A 1058 13.79 -28.42 17.29
CA ARG A 1058 13.06 -29.57 17.83
C ARG A 1058 12.33 -29.26 19.13
N GLY A 1059 12.97 -28.52 20.04
CA GLY A 1059 12.36 -28.12 21.32
C GLY A 1059 11.27 -27.05 21.20
N SER A 1060 10.88 -26.64 20.00
CA SER A 1060 9.96 -25.51 19.80
C SER A 1060 8.48 -25.86 19.88
N SER A 1061 8.11 -27.15 19.76
CA SER A 1061 6.71 -27.60 19.66
C SER A 1061 5.91 -26.88 18.58
N THR A 1062 6.55 -26.58 17.44
CA THR A 1062 5.95 -25.91 16.28
C THR A 1062 6.18 -26.72 15.00
N VAL A 1063 5.71 -26.22 13.86
CA VAL A 1063 5.96 -26.82 12.52
C VAL A 1063 7.44 -27.08 12.25
N TRP A 1064 8.35 -26.34 12.88
CA TRP A 1064 9.79 -26.54 12.75
C TRP A 1064 10.29 -27.87 13.34
N GLU A 1065 9.63 -28.39 14.37
CA GLU A 1065 9.93 -29.72 14.90
C GLU A 1065 9.64 -30.78 13.84
N ALA A 1066 8.44 -30.76 13.25
CA ALA A 1066 8.04 -31.65 12.17
C ALA A 1066 8.96 -31.52 10.94
N LEU A 1067 9.38 -30.29 10.59
CA LEU A 1067 10.30 -30.05 9.47
C LEU A 1067 11.67 -30.70 9.68
N VAL A 1068 12.20 -30.64 10.91
CA VAL A 1068 13.50 -31.25 11.24
C VAL A 1068 13.40 -32.78 11.18
N TYR A 1069 12.33 -33.38 11.72
CA TYR A 1069 12.10 -34.82 11.61
C TYR A 1069 11.94 -35.24 10.14
N TYR A 1070 11.15 -34.51 9.37
CA TYR A 1070 10.97 -34.73 7.94
C TYR A 1070 12.30 -34.69 7.17
N ALA A 1071 13.20 -33.76 7.49
CA ALA A 1071 14.52 -33.69 6.85
C ALA A 1071 15.39 -34.91 7.19
N ILE A 1072 15.28 -35.45 8.40
CA ILE A 1072 16.03 -36.63 8.86
C ILE A 1072 15.51 -37.89 8.18
N ASP A 1073 14.19 -38.08 8.15
CA ASP A 1073 13.56 -39.26 7.54
C ASP A 1073 13.88 -39.36 6.04
N ARG A 1074 14.01 -38.21 5.36
CA ARG A 1074 14.40 -38.12 3.94
C ARG A 1074 15.91 -38.14 3.69
N ARG A 1075 16.76 -38.27 4.72
CA ARG A 1075 18.23 -38.20 4.62
C ARG A 1075 18.71 -36.87 3.99
N CYS A 1076 17.99 -35.80 4.24
CA CYS A 1076 18.31 -34.42 3.82
C CYS A 1076 18.81 -33.55 5.00
N PHE A 1077 19.12 -34.17 6.14
CA PHE A 1077 19.68 -33.52 7.31
C PHE A 1077 21.20 -33.73 7.34
N PHE A 1078 21.96 -32.65 7.46
CA PHE A 1078 23.42 -32.65 7.45
C PHE A 1078 23.95 -31.75 8.56
N ASN A 1079 25.14 -32.02 9.09
CA ASN A 1079 25.80 -31.07 9.98
C ASN A 1079 26.77 -30.20 9.19
N ALA A 1080 26.80 -28.90 9.49
CA ALA A 1080 27.67 -27.95 8.79
C ALA A 1080 29.16 -28.29 8.95
N ASP A 1081 29.54 -28.94 10.05
CA ASP A 1081 30.90 -29.37 10.33
C ASP A 1081 31.32 -30.67 9.62
N ASP A 1082 30.40 -31.35 8.94
CA ASP A 1082 30.76 -32.47 8.05
C ASP A 1082 31.43 -31.98 6.75
N ASP A 1083 31.28 -30.70 6.39
CA ASP A 1083 32.02 -30.07 5.28
C ASP A 1083 33.28 -29.36 5.80
N GLU A 1084 34.44 -29.72 5.27
CA GLU A 1084 35.74 -29.19 5.74
C GLU A 1084 35.85 -27.65 5.61
N GLY A 1085 35.25 -27.07 4.57
CA GLY A 1085 35.26 -25.62 4.33
C GLY A 1085 34.37 -24.86 5.32
N LEU A 1086 33.19 -25.41 5.60
CA LEU A 1086 32.26 -24.86 6.60
C LEU A 1086 32.78 -25.06 8.02
N ALA A 1087 33.37 -26.21 8.37
CA ALA A 1087 34.02 -26.45 9.66
C ALA A 1087 35.12 -25.43 9.96
N LYS A 1088 36.02 -25.17 8.99
CA LYS A 1088 37.04 -24.11 9.09
C LYS A 1088 36.41 -22.73 9.27
N THR A 1089 35.27 -22.47 8.64
CA THR A 1089 34.55 -21.19 8.76
C THR A 1089 33.94 -21.01 10.15
N ILE A 1090 33.32 -22.05 10.71
CA ILE A 1090 32.76 -22.06 12.06
C ILE A 1090 33.87 -21.78 13.09
N LEU A 1091 35.02 -22.43 12.96
CA LEU A 1091 36.16 -22.22 13.86
C LEU A 1091 36.70 -20.78 13.78
N LYS A 1092 36.83 -20.22 12.56
CA LYS A 1092 37.24 -18.83 12.35
C LYS A 1092 36.23 -17.85 12.95
N ALA A 1093 34.93 -18.08 12.76
CA ALA A 1093 33.88 -17.25 13.33
C ALA A 1093 33.93 -17.28 14.86
N LYS A 1094 34.01 -18.46 15.48
CA LYS A 1094 34.11 -18.59 16.94
C LYS A 1094 35.33 -17.89 17.53
N THR A 1095 36.46 -17.98 16.85
CA THR A 1095 37.68 -17.25 17.23
C THR A 1095 37.46 -15.73 17.17
N LYS A 1096 36.86 -15.24 16.07
CA LYS A 1096 36.59 -13.82 15.85
C LYS A 1096 35.63 -13.23 16.89
N TYR A 1097 34.63 -13.99 17.32
CA TYR A 1097 33.60 -13.54 18.26
C TYR A 1097 33.87 -13.94 19.72
N ASN A 1098 35.05 -14.48 20.04
CA ASN A 1098 35.43 -14.93 21.38
C ASN A 1098 34.47 -15.95 22.00
N GLN A 1099 33.88 -16.83 21.18
CA GLN A 1099 32.93 -17.87 21.60
C GLN A 1099 33.57 -19.26 21.66
N LEU A 1100 34.87 -19.33 21.98
CA LEU A 1100 35.64 -20.59 22.01
C LEU A 1100 35.25 -21.49 23.21
N ASP A 1101 34.77 -20.90 24.30
CA ASP A 1101 34.38 -21.60 25.52
C ASP A 1101 33.26 -22.64 25.27
N ASP A 1102 32.35 -22.35 24.34
CA ASP A 1102 31.22 -23.21 24.01
C ASP A 1102 31.68 -24.55 23.42
N LEU A 1103 32.83 -24.55 22.72
CA LEU A 1103 33.40 -25.76 22.15
C LEU A 1103 33.85 -26.76 23.23
N LEU A 1104 34.23 -26.31 24.43
CA LEU A 1104 34.74 -27.16 25.51
C LEU A 1104 33.67 -28.04 26.18
N THR A 1105 32.39 -27.76 25.91
CA THR A 1105 31.24 -28.42 26.53
C THR A 1105 30.73 -29.62 25.71
N SER A 1106 31.08 -29.72 24.43
CA SER A 1106 30.52 -30.71 23.49
C SER A 1106 31.50 -31.16 22.39
N CYS A 1107 32.77 -31.38 22.73
CA CYS A 1107 33.81 -31.74 21.75
C CYS A 1107 33.63 -33.14 21.12
N ASN A 1108 32.97 -33.21 19.97
CA ASN A 1108 33.36 -34.13 18.88
C ASN A 1108 34.07 -33.38 17.73
N VAL A 1109 33.78 -32.09 17.50
CA VAL A 1109 34.22 -31.37 16.27
C VAL A 1109 35.70 -30.94 16.29
N LEU A 1110 36.22 -30.49 17.44
CA LEU A 1110 37.61 -30.03 17.54
C LEU A 1110 38.63 -31.16 17.45
N PHE A 1111 38.26 -32.34 17.96
CA PHE A 1111 39.14 -33.50 18.05
C PHE A 1111 38.73 -34.62 17.11
N ARG A 1112 37.84 -34.37 16.12
CA ARG A 1112 37.33 -35.39 15.20
C ARG A 1112 38.46 -36.08 14.41
N ASP A 1113 39.43 -35.28 13.97
CA ASP A 1113 40.62 -35.73 13.25
C ASP A 1113 41.86 -35.88 14.17
N ALA A 1114 41.66 -35.80 15.50
CA ALA A 1114 42.75 -35.93 16.45
C ALA A 1114 43.13 -37.41 16.61
N LYS A 1115 44.44 -37.68 16.62
CA LYS A 1115 44.95 -39.03 16.88
C LYS A 1115 44.75 -39.46 18.33
N TRP A 1116 44.64 -38.49 19.25
CA TRP A 1116 44.39 -38.74 20.68
C TRP A 1116 42.95 -38.39 21.02
N LYS A 1117 42.27 -39.29 21.74
CA LYS A 1117 41.02 -38.93 22.44
C LYS A 1117 41.37 -37.98 23.59
N VAL A 1118 40.75 -36.79 23.60
CA VAL A 1118 41.06 -35.72 24.55
C VAL A 1118 39.93 -35.56 25.56
N ILE A 1119 40.23 -35.65 26.86
CA ILE A 1119 39.29 -35.39 27.95
C ILE A 1119 39.65 -34.07 28.62
N LEU A 1120 38.67 -33.18 28.79
CA LEU A 1120 38.83 -31.89 29.45
C LEU A 1120 38.23 -31.95 30.87
N GLY A 1121 39.05 -31.68 31.88
CA GLY A 1121 38.62 -31.57 33.28
C GLY A 1121 37.75 -30.33 33.52
N GLU A 1122 36.95 -30.37 34.59
CA GLU A 1122 36.03 -29.29 34.93
C GLU A 1122 36.78 -28.02 35.37
N ASP A 1123 37.90 -28.18 36.07
CA ASP A 1123 38.77 -27.07 36.47
C ASP A 1123 39.34 -26.35 35.25
N PHE A 1124 39.86 -27.09 34.25
CA PHE A 1124 40.28 -26.51 32.97
C PHE A 1124 39.18 -25.68 32.31
N ARG A 1125 37.94 -26.19 32.27
CA ARG A 1125 36.81 -25.45 31.67
C ARG A 1125 36.52 -24.15 32.42
N GLN A 1126 36.57 -24.17 33.75
CA GLN A 1126 36.36 -22.97 34.57
C GLN A 1126 37.50 -21.98 34.39
N SER A 1127 38.76 -22.43 34.45
CA SER A 1127 39.95 -21.60 34.25
C SER A 1127 39.99 -20.98 32.86
N PHE A 1128 39.65 -21.75 31.82
CA PHE A 1128 39.59 -21.25 30.44
C PHE A 1128 38.51 -20.17 30.24
N ARG A 1129 37.32 -20.34 30.84
CA ARG A 1129 36.25 -19.33 30.82
C ARG A 1129 36.69 -18.01 31.48
N LYS A 1130 37.51 -18.09 32.54
CA LYS A 1130 38.04 -16.92 33.27
C LYS A 1130 39.13 -16.12 32.52
N LEU A 1131 39.68 -16.63 31.42
CA LEU A 1131 40.77 -15.96 30.68
C LEU A 1131 40.30 -14.68 29.97
N ALA A 1132 40.71 -13.50 30.43
CA ALA A 1132 40.24 -12.23 29.85
C ALA A 1132 40.67 -11.96 28.40
N SER A 1133 41.80 -12.50 27.94
CA SER A 1133 42.41 -12.21 26.64
C SER A 1133 41.99 -13.20 25.54
N SER A 1134 41.41 -12.69 24.44
CA SER A 1134 41.07 -13.48 23.24
C SER A 1134 42.27 -14.13 22.58
N ARG A 1135 43.40 -13.42 22.58
CA ARG A 1135 44.69 -13.90 22.06
C ARG A 1135 45.18 -15.10 22.86
N THR A 1136 45.09 -15.03 24.18
CA THR A 1136 45.54 -16.09 25.08
C THR A 1136 44.64 -17.32 24.99
N ARG A 1137 43.31 -17.15 24.93
CA ARG A 1137 42.37 -18.27 24.65
C ARG A 1137 42.69 -18.97 23.33
N SER A 1138 42.98 -18.20 22.27
CA SER A 1138 43.36 -18.75 20.95
C SER A 1138 44.69 -19.51 21.00
N SER A 1139 45.68 -18.99 21.72
CA SER A 1139 46.99 -19.64 21.90
C SER A 1139 46.88 -20.96 22.67
N VAL A 1140 46.08 -20.99 23.74
CA VAL A 1140 45.75 -22.22 24.48
C VAL A 1140 45.07 -23.24 23.55
N MET A 1141 44.07 -22.80 22.79
CA MET A 1141 43.32 -23.69 21.88
C MET A 1141 44.19 -24.29 20.76
N ASN A 1142 45.04 -23.47 20.13
CA ASN A 1142 45.98 -23.94 19.12
C ASN A 1142 46.98 -24.96 19.68
N LEU A 1143 47.41 -24.80 20.92
CA LEU A 1143 48.27 -25.75 21.59
C LEU A 1143 47.54 -27.07 21.86
N LEU A 1144 46.28 -27.02 22.30
CA LEU A 1144 45.45 -28.22 22.48
C LEU A 1144 45.26 -29.00 21.18
N MET A 1145 44.95 -28.30 20.08
CA MET A 1145 44.84 -28.93 18.76
C MET A 1145 46.13 -29.64 18.34
N LYS A 1146 47.29 -29.00 18.54
CA LYS A 1146 48.60 -29.63 18.28
C LYS A 1146 48.84 -30.84 19.18
N LEU A 1147 48.55 -30.76 20.46
CA LEU A 1147 48.72 -31.88 21.38
C LEU A 1147 47.81 -33.06 21.01
N SER A 1148 46.57 -32.77 20.60
CA SER A 1148 45.60 -33.79 20.19
C SER A 1148 45.98 -34.52 18.89
N SER A 1149 46.68 -33.86 17.96
CA SER A 1149 47.15 -34.49 16.71
C SER A 1149 48.40 -35.37 16.88
N GLY A 1150 48.89 -35.51 18.12
CA GLY A 1150 50.08 -36.30 18.43
C GLY A 1150 51.40 -35.52 18.37
N TRP A 1151 51.36 -34.22 18.06
CA TRP A 1151 52.57 -33.40 18.08
C TRP A 1151 53.10 -33.23 19.51
N ARG A 1152 54.42 -33.33 19.66
CA ARG A 1152 55.14 -33.09 20.92
C ARG A 1152 56.35 -32.18 20.64
N PRO A 1153 56.74 -31.27 21.56
CA PRO A 1153 57.88 -30.37 21.35
C PRO A 1153 59.20 -31.13 21.20
N LYS A 1154 60.01 -30.80 20.18
CA LYS A 1154 61.34 -31.42 19.91
C LYS A 1154 62.46 -30.97 20.86
N ARG A 1155 62.31 -29.82 21.55
CA ARG A 1155 63.26 -29.32 22.57
C ARG A 1155 62.70 -29.61 23.96
N LYS A 1156 63.52 -30.16 24.86
CA LYS A 1156 63.22 -30.41 26.29
C LYS A 1156 62.93 -29.08 27.02
N VAL A 1157 61.75 -28.52 26.82
CA VAL A 1157 61.11 -27.59 27.77
C VAL A 1157 59.79 -28.22 28.19
N VAL A 1158 59.88 -29.45 28.68
CA VAL A 1158 58.94 -29.97 29.67
C VAL A 1158 59.68 -29.79 30.97
N ASN A 1159 59.35 -28.75 31.73
CA ASN A 1159 59.82 -28.70 33.11
C ASN A 1159 59.11 -29.85 33.84
N LEU A 1160 59.78 -31.01 33.90
CA LEU A 1160 59.37 -32.11 34.77
C LEU A 1160 59.59 -31.62 36.21
N ILE A 1161 58.54 -31.08 36.81
CA ILE A 1161 58.53 -30.68 38.22
C ILE A 1161 57.66 -31.68 38.97
N CYS A 1162 58.12 -32.91 39.07
CA CYS A 1162 57.51 -33.92 39.93
C CYS A 1162 58.63 -34.51 40.79
N LYS A 1163 58.53 -34.36 42.11
CA LYS A 1163 59.53 -34.87 43.08
C LYS A 1163 59.37 -36.38 43.35
N SER A 1164 58.37 -37.03 42.74
CA SER A 1164 58.04 -38.43 42.97
C SER A 1164 58.10 -39.28 41.68
N SER A 1165 58.11 -40.61 41.85
CA SER A 1165 58.37 -41.63 40.82
C SER A 1165 57.32 -41.75 39.69
N SER A 1166 56.24 -40.95 39.73
CA SER A 1166 55.14 -41.05 38.77
C SER A 1166 55.42 -40.37 37.43
N GLN A 1167 56.14 -39.24 37.31
CA GLN A 1167 56.52 -38.54 36.04
C GLN A 1167 55.43 -38.46 34.92
N ILE A 1168 54.14 -38.62 35.25
CA ILE A 1168 53.04 -38.72 34.26
C ILE A 1168 52.52 -37.34 33.86
N VAL A 1169 52.51 -36.39 34.80
CA VAL A 1169 52.03 -35.03 34.56
C VAL A 1169 52.96 -34.28 33.62
N LYS A 1170 52.40 -33.78 32.52
CA LYS A 1170 53.09 -32.99 31.51
C LYS A 1170 52.60 -31.55 31.55
N GLN A 1171 53.54 -30.63 31.55
CA GLN A 1171 53.29 -29.19 31.53
C GLN A 1171 53.69 -28.62 30.17
N PHE A 1172 52.77 -27.92 29.51
CA PHE A 1172 53.01 -27.26 28.22
C PHE A 1172 52.74 -25.76 28.30
N LYS A 1173 53.70 -24.94 27.86
CA LYS A 1173 53.60 -23.48 27.91
C LYS A 1173 52.72 -22.93 26.77
N ALA A 1174 51.73 -22.11 27.12
CA ALA A 1174 50.89 -21.32 26.22
C ALA A 1174 50.95 -19.84 26.64
N GLU A 1175 51.80 -19.04 25.97
CA GLU A 1175 52.10 -17.65 26.37
C GLU A 1175 52.61 -17.55 27.82
N ASN A 1176 51.85 -16.89 28.71
CA ASN A 1176 52.17 -16.72 30.14
C ASN A 1176 51.51 -17.78 31.04
N LEU A 1177 50.78 -18.73 30.45
CA LEU A 1177 50.06 -19.80 31.14
C LEU A 1177 50.62 -21.17 30.80
N TYR A 1178 50.25 -22.16 31.58
CA TYR A 1178 50.67 -23.55 31.41
C TYR A 1178 49.47 -24.48 31.42
N ILE A 1179 49.40 -25.37 30.44
CA ILE A 1179 48.43 -26.45 30.35
C ILE A 1179 49.00 -27.66 31.06
N LEU A 1180 48.28 -28.18 32.05
CA LEU A 1180 48.61 -29.41 32.77
C LEU A 1180 47.79 -30.56 32.19
N CYS A 1181 48.46 -31.63 31.77
CA CYS A 1181 47.80 -32.80 31.19
C CYS A 1181 48.54 -34.11 31.53
N THR A 1182 47.81 -35.22 31.47
CA THR A 1182 48.30 -36.58 31.70
C THR A 1182 47.92 -37.47 30.53
N VAL A 1183 48.66 -38.57 30.35
CA VAL A 1183 48.20 -39.69 29.51
C VAL A 1183 47.54 -40.69 30.46
N ASP A 1184 46.25 -40.94 30.25
CA ASP A 1184 45.46 -41.90 31.01
C ASP A 1184 45.04 -43.07 30.13
N ILE A 1185 44.43 -44.10 30.74
CA ILE A 1185 43.85 -45.23 30.00
C ILE A 1185 42.36 -45.28 30.32
N GLU A 1186 41.55 -45.31 29.28
CA GLU A 1186 40.10 -45.43 29.38
C GLU A 1186 39.67 -46.77 28.77
N LYS A 1187 38.66 -47.41 29.39
CA LYS A 1187 38.10 -48.67 28.91
C LYS A 1187 36.78 -48.38 28.19
N GLU A 1188 36.73 -48.69 26.90
CA GLU A 1188 35.47 -48.76 26.15
C GLU A 1188 35.19 -50.21 25.75
N SER A 1189 35.75 -50.65 24.63
CA SER A 1189 35.79 -52.05 24.17
C SER A 1189 37.17 -52.67 24.38
N GLU A 1190 38.22 -51.89 24.16
CA GLU A 1190 39.62 -52.15 24.53
C GLU A 1190 40.10 -51.07 25.51
N TYR A 1191 41.24 -51.29 26.17
CA TYR A 1191 41.91 -50.29 27.00
C TYR A 1191 42.77 -49.40 26.10
N THR A 1192 42.44 -48.12 25.95
CA THR A 1192 43.16 -47.21 25.04
C THR A 1192 43.74 -46.01 25.78
N GLN A 1193 44.94 -45.58 25.39
CA GLN A 1193 45.53 -44.34 25.89
C GLN A 1193 44.72 -43.11 25.45
N ILE A 1194 44.44 -42.22 26.41
CA ILE A 1194 43.76 -40.95 26.23
C ILE A 1194 44.61 -39.79 26.74
N LEU A 1195 44.36 -38.57 26.24
CA LEU A 1195 45.01 -37.35 26.72
C LEU A 1195 44.04 -36.58 27.63
N LYS A 1196 44.29 -36.57 28.94
CA LYS A 1196 43.46 -35.85 29.90
C LYS A 1196 44.08 -34.50 30.24
N ILE A 1197 43.34 -33.42 30.05
CA ILE A 1197 43.76 -32.05 30.36
C ILE A 1197 43.06 -31.64 31.65
N TRP A 1198 43.85 -31.31 32.66
CA TRP A 1198 43.35 -31.02 34.00
C TRP A 1198 43.07 -29.55 34.22
N ASP A 1199 44.02 -28.66 33.88
CA ASP A 1199 43.86 -27.22 34.10
C ASP A 1199 44.77 -26.36 33.21
N VAL A 1200 44.49 -25.04 33.15
CA VAL A 1200 45.31 -24.00 32.52
C VAL A 1200 45.56 -22.85 33.50
N LEU A 1201 46.79 -22.73 33.99
CA LEU A 1201 47.13 -21.87 35.13
C LEU A 1201 48.41 -21.05 34.90
N PRO A 1202 48.60 -19.91 35.61
CA PRO A 1202 49.90 -19.25 35.74
C PRO A 1202 50.92 -20.16 36.44
N LEU A 1203 52.22 -19.92 36.21
CA LEU A 1203 53.29 -20.78 36.75
C LEU A 1203 53.21 -20.95 38.27
N GLU A 1204 52.87 -19.87 38.97
CA GLU A 1204 52.78 -19.79 40.44
C GLU A 1204 51.77 -20.79 41.03
N ASP A 1205 50.67 -21.04 40.30
CA ASP A 1205 49.59 -21.92 40.76
C ASP A 1205 49.78 -23.38 40.32
N THR A 1206 50.64 -23.66 39.33
CA THR A 1206 50.84 -25.02 38.81
C THR A 1206 51.39 -26.00 39.85
N ALA A 1207 52.22 -25.55 40.78
CA ALA A 1207 52.88 -26.41 41.76
C ALA A 1207 51.86 -27.14 42.68
N LYS A 1208 50.82 -26.41 43.12
CA LYS A 1208 49.76 -26.98 43.99
C LYS A 1208 48.94 -28.04 43.26
N THR A 1209 48.58 -27.77 42.01
CA THR A 1209 47.81 -28.71 41.17
C THR A 1209 48.63 -29.96 40.85
N ILE A 1210 49.93 -29.83 40.63
CA ILE A 1210 50.83 -30.98 40.39
C ILE A 1210 50.94 -31.86 41.64
N GLU A 1211 51.10 -31.29 42.84
CA GLU A 1211 51.12 -32.07 44.09
C GLU A 1211 49.81 -32.84 44.32
N HIS A 1212 48.68 -32.22 43.99
CA HIS A 1212 47.37 -32.88 44.07
C HIS A 1212 47.25 -34.05 43.09
N LEU A 1213 47.66 -33.86 41.82
CA LEU A 1213 47.65 -34.91 40.81
C LEU A 1213 48.62 -36.05 41.18
N ASP A 1214 49.80 -35.74 41.71
CA ASP A 1214 50.74 -36.76 42.19
C ASP A 1214 50.13 -37.64 43.29
N GLY A 1215 49.35 -37.05 44.21
CA GLY A 1215 48.60 -37.78 45.23
C GLY A 1215 47.53 -38.72 44.66
N ILE A 1216 46.88 -38.34 43.55
CA ILE A 1216 45.91 -39.18 42.85
C ILE A 1216 46.62 -40.36 42.17
N TYR A 1217 47.71 -40.10 41.44
CA TYR A 1217 48.41 -41.13 40.67
C TYR A 1217 49.20 -42.13 41.52
N MET A 1218 49.49 -41.81 42.79
CA MET A 1218 50.10 -42.76 43.74
C MET A 1218 49.19 -43.93 44.15
N ARG A 1219 47.88 -43.80 43.93
CA ARG A 1219 46.88 -44.85 44.23
C ARG A 1219 46.81 -45.92 43.13
N PHE A 1220 47.30 -45.60 41.93
CA PHE A 1220 47.27 -46.52 40.79
C PHE A 1220 48.43 -47.51 40.82
N SER A 1221 48.22 -48.69 40.23
CA SER A 1221 49.24 -49.74 40.16
C SER A 1221 50.47 -49.30 39.36
N ASP A 1222 51.63 -49.90 39.65
CA ASP A 1222 52.85 -49.65 38.87
C ASP A 1222 52.69 -50.10 37.40
N GLU A 1223 51.82 -51.10 37.16
CA GLU A 1223 51.47 -51.55 35.81
C GLU A 1223 50.67 -50.50 35.04
N TYR A 1224 49.66 -49.86 35.66
CA TYR A 1224 48.90 -48.75 35.06
C TYR A 1224 49.81 -47.57 34.72
N VAL A 1225 50.65 -47.16 35.67
CA VAL A 1225 51.61 -46.05 35.49
C VAL A 1225 52.63 -46.34 34.39
N SER A 1226 53.08 -47.58 34.25
CA SER A 1226 53.98 -48.01 33.17
C SER A 1226 53.31 -47.90 31.80
N ARG A 1227 52.08 -48.38 31.66
CA ARG A 1227 51.31 -48.32 30.40
C ARG A 1227 50.95 -46.88 30.00
N CYS A 1228 50.68 -45.98 30.96
CA CYS A 1228 50.50 -44.54 30.69
C CYS A 1228 51.77 -43.86 30.14
N LYS A 1229 52.96 -44.39 30.46
CA LYS A 1229 54.26 -43.83 30.00
C LYS A 1229 54.69 -44.36 28.64
N GLU A 1230 54.09 -45.44 28.17
CA GLU A 1230 54.45 -46.09 26.91
C GLU A 1230 54.22 -45.14 25.72
N LYS A 1231 55.17 -45.13 24.76
CA LYS A 1231 55.14 -44.21 23.62
C LYS A 1231 55.26 -44.98 22.32
N ARG A 1232 54.26 -44.82 21.45
CA ARG A 1232 54.31 -45.23 20.05
C ARG A 1232 54.36 -44.00 19.16
N PHE A 1233 55.17 -44.06 18.11
CA PHE A 1233 55.30 -42.98 17.13
C PHE A 1233 54.95 -43.47 15.74
N GLU A 1234 54.28 -42.62 14.98
CA GLU A 1234 54.01 -42.79 13.56
C GLU A 1234 54.58 -41.56 12.83
N GLY A 1235 55.79 -41.72 12.28
CA GLY A 1235 56.61 -40.59 11.86
C GLY A 1235 57.05 -39.72 13.06
N ASP A 1236 56.82 -38.41 12.97
CA ASP A 1236 57.14 -37.42 14.01
C ASP A 1236 56.02 -37.26 15.08
N LEU A 1237 54.91 -37.99 14.96
CA LEU A 1237 53.72 -37.84 15.81
C LEU A 1237 53.58 -39.01 16.78
N GLN A 1238 53.32 -38.71 18.05
CA GLN A 1238 52.99 -39.71 19.07
C GLN A 1238 51.55 -40.18 18.85
N VAL A 1239 51.30 -41.50 18.88
CA VAL A 1239 49.96 -42.11 18.71
C VAL A 1239 49.58 -42.92 19.96
N PRO A 1240 48.28 -43.04 20.31
CA PRO A 1240 47.85 -43.84 21.45
C PRO A 1240 48.05 -45.33 21.21
N ILE A 1241 48.13 -46.09 22.29
CA ILE A 1241 48.24 -47.56 22.30
C ILE A 1241 46.95 -48.15 22.88
N SER A 1242 46.47 -49.25 22.30
CA SER A 1242 45.32 -50.02 22.78
C SER A 1242 45.75 -51.42 23.22
N TRP A 1243 45.09 -51.96 24.24
CA TRP A 1243 45.30 -53.31 24.77
C TRP A 1243 43.97 -54.03 24.97
N GLU A 1244 43.92 -55.31 24.57
CA GLU A 1244 42.72 -56.17 24.73
C GLU A 1244 42.67 -56.86 26.10
N THR A 1245 43.81 -56.99 26.80
CA THR A 1245 43.89 -57.74 28.07
C THR A 1245 43.65 -56.85 29.30
N PRO A 1246 42.80 -57.27 30.25
CA PRO A 1246 42.57 -56.54 31.50
C PRO A 1246 43.80 -56.58 32.42
N PHE A 1247 44.01 -55.50 33.18
CA PHE A 1247 45.10 -55.32 34.14
C PHE A 1247 44.60 -54.59 35.39
N ASP A 1248 45.29 -54.76 36.52
CA ASP A 1248 44.89 -54.16 37.80
C ASP A 1248 45.15 -52.65 37.79
N PHE A 1249 44.12 -51.83 38.01
CA PHE A 1249 44.23 -50.36 38.02
C PHE A 1249 44.85 -49.79 39.30
N PHE A 1250 44.65 -50.45 40.43
CA PHE A 1250 45.03 -49.95 41.77
C PHE A 1250 46.06 -50.87 42.44
N ARG A 1251 46.90 -50.31 43.32
CA ARG A 1251 47.84 -51.12 44.13
C ARG A 1251 47.05 -51.99 45.11
N ARG A 1252 47.36 -53.29 45.21
CA ARG A 1252 46.71 -54.20 46.18
C ARG A 1252 46.97 -53.71 47.61
N GLY A 1253 45.93 -53.18 48.25
CA GLY A 1253 45.96 -52.66 49.61
C GLY A 1253 44.93 -51.54 49.87
N ASP A 1254 44.57 -50.77 48.85
CA ASP A 1254 43.57 -49.70 48.96
C ASP A 1254 42.19 -50.21 48.54
N SER A 1255 41.52 -50.93 49.44
CA SER A 1255 40.08 -51.20 49.33
C SER A 1255 39.28 -50.03 49.92
N LEU A 1256 38.20 -49.66 49.22
CA LEU A 1256 37.29 -48.54 49.50
C LEU A 1256 36.84 -48.49 50.97
N GLY A 1257 37.37 -47.53 51.73
CA GLY A 1257 36.76 -47.06 52.96
C GLY A 1257 35.82 -45.89 52.66
N GLU A 1258 34.51 -46.13 52.74
CA GLU A 1258 33.51 -45.08 52.85
C GLU A 1258 33.78 -44.26 54.11
N ASN A 1259 34.23 -43.01 53.96
CA ASN A 1259 33.92 -41.85 54.81
C ASN A 1259 34.93 -40.70 54.58
N SER A 1260 34.54 -39.70 53.77
CA SER A 1260 34.77 -38.25 53.99
C SER A 1260 34.45 -37.46 52.72
N GLU A 1261 33.90 -36.27 52.91
CA GLU A 1261 33.30 -35.40 51.90
C GLU A 1261 34.26 -35.03 50.75
N GLY A 1262 34.13 -35.76 49.64
CA GLY A 1262 34.89 -35.52 48.40
C GLY A 1262 34.31 -36.30 47.21
N ALA A 1263 33.00 -36.56 47.23
CA ALA A 1263 32.32 -37.37 46.23
C ALA A 1263 31.73 -36.48 45.12
N LYS A 1264 32.54 -36.10 44.12
CA LYS A 1264 32.03 -35.68 42.80
C LYS A 1264 32.81 -36.19 41.58
N ASP A 1265 34.07 -36.61 41.73
CA ASP A 1265 34.88 -37.07 40.58
C ASP A 1265 35.11 -38.60 40.51
N SER A 1266 34.52 -39.39 41.41
CA SER A 1266 34.72 -40.84 41.47
C SER A 1266 33.70 -41.68 40.67
N GLN A 1267 32.74 -41.06 39.97
CA GLN A 1267 31.75 -41.78 39.14
C GLN A 1267 32.21 -42.11 37.71
N LEU A 1268 33.47 -41.84 37.35
CA LEU A 1268 34.00 -42.02 35.98
C LEU A 1268 34.84 -43.28 35.75
N TYR A 1269 34.96 -44.17 36.74
CA TYR A 1269 35.77 -45.39 36.64
C TYR A 1269 35.01 -46.68 37.01
N THR A 1270 33.69 -46.70 36.77
CA THR A 1270 32.86 -47.91 36.69
C THR A 1270 32.03 -47.89 35.42
#